data_AF-A0A938BSY9-F1
#
_entry.id   AF-A0A938BSY9-F1
#
_cell.length_a   1.000
_cell.length_b   1.000
_cell.length_c   1.000
_cell.angle_alpha   90.00
_cell.angle_beta   90.00
_cell.angle_gamma   90.00
#
_symmetry.space_group_name_H-M   'P 1'
#
loop_
_entity.id
_entity.type
_entity.pdbx_description
1 polymer ?
#
loop_
_entity_poly.entity_id
_entity_poly.type
_entity_poly.pdbx_seq_one_letter_code
_entity_poly.pdbx_strand_id
1 'polypeptide(L)'
;MSTSISSLSPGALAAIKLSIAATGRAPSTTELVTYAGAYKGTSAAASEDAVAAAILAPAASGGQNLLPGVFSATKQATMVLGYHGVTDPAAIAYVAKMLDGTNPDAGNVAVPLNVTLRIVANFFQSWKDTPSNAYNAVFNTGRDTLNAAISKSAEALTAEKPFQLTNSIDVATGNRFEGAPAYTPGGTDFVNTLQDEDVLTGSGTNPTLDITLGSVNDAAESTIAPTLNGIETVNVKIAGLSSTLEGTTSVGLDFQETNGIKTLNVLRIADNAPNLLFENLQDVTTGVSLTQATRNGVVTFDWREDELDGLAETLSIGLANLRLNAVNFIEGGDSKEDQGYFFETVNINVTGAVNVDALTIVANVEEDRFETNATQTLNLDIKAQAEFNNIDAAGVEFVNIKATAPLLIAKDEDDTLLAANDGIVTPQLRKMTIEGSATVTIDGIDAHYETFDSNAKAVLDASNDAGATTVVIDGSTMTGNLMIGIARGSDNETYVDLDASLAGNDLLKIEGPDLAVTSGTGNDRIEVYGELAGTVTTNAGNDYVSVNTGADSDTKTTASYAMNATGETGDALHGVTSIDTGAGNDTVFAGAMNAVADLEGARNSTYTDAKAASISTGDGDDKVTVGAINSANDWSNENLDSAQWDDKIFIKGASISTGAGNDTIGFASVAEGGVVSAGAGNDSVAVRLNSSATIFAADTDADIVTLYTETATAGRTREVGQDGKVDRIGAWLDAGDGNDTLTFTESETLTALVENGLTAFTIVARDAKVDGGAGSDVMNVVALDTVTVTVSTNANDQDTNSATDAIVQDLNANVEGVETLNLTINNQIVGDEIAGGVSINKALNKNATDDLATDGHIIADVMRFDASLTAINLVSNEIRMEEGVGTERYQAGTATTFTLKNMRSDVALSLAANEATGITSNKRVDDNLLGVSTASGGLTQRASANDVTLNLDYASARGTSDTVALSIDVTKNATVDQSIDLTINLGATTTDPTGTTATTWTSALANAASATDDDNRSIENFAIK
;
A
#
# COMPACT_ATOMS: atom_id res chain seq x y z
N MET A 1 32.21 32.11 -96.11
CA MET A 1 30.79 32.53 -96.29
C MET A 1 30.31 32.96 -94.90
N SER A 2 30.36 34.23 -94.50
CA SER A 2 29.46 35.33 -94.88
C SER A 2 28.03 34.85 -95.10
N THR A 3 27.19 34.91 -94.07
CA THR A 3 26.06 35.85 -93.97
C THR A 3 25.27 35.63 -92.69
N SER A 4 24.94 36.77 -92.08
CA SER A 4 24.00 37.02 -90.99
C SER A 4 22.56 36.55 -91.28
N ILE A 5 21.82 36.23 -90.22
CA ILE A 5 20.40 36.53 -89.95
C ILE A 5 20.14 35.90 -88.55
N SER A 6 20.15 36.65 -87.44
CA SER A 6 19.14 37.58 -86.93
C SER A 6 17.72 36.98 -86.85
N SER A 7 17.22 36.89 -85.62
CA SER A 7 15.85 36.58 -85.18
C SER A 7 15.46 35.11 -85.08
N LEU A 8 15.47 34.58 -83.85
CA LEU A 8 14.40 33.71 -83.34
C LEU A 8 14.19 34.03 -81.85
N SER A 9 12.91 33.99 -81.48
CA SER A 9 12.21 34.57 -80.34
C SER A 9 12.34 33.75 -79.02
N PRO A 10 11.71 34.15 -77.89
CA PRO A 10 11.94 33.68 -76.50
C PRO A 10 11.75 32.19 -76.13
N GLY A 11 11.95 31.24 -77.05
CA GLY A 11 11.97 29.80 -76.79
C GLY A 11 13.35 29.22 -76.44
N ALA A 12 14.44 30.00 -76.49
CA ALA A 12 15.80 29.48 -76.32
C ALA A 12 16.14 29.06 -74.87
N LEU A 13 15.41 29.56 -73.86
CA LEU A 13 15.67 29.21 -72.46
C LEU A 13 15.20 27.79 -72.11
N ALA A 14 14.19 27.27 -72.81
CA ALA A 14 13.72 25.90 -72.65
C ALA A 14 14.70 24.87 -73.25
N ALA A 15 15.42 25.25 -74.31
CA ALA A 15 16.41 24.38 -74.94
C ALA A 15 17.68 24.19 -74.08
N ILE A 16 18.06 25.18 -73.26
CA ILE A 16 19.19 25.07 -72.32
C ILE A 16 18.84 24.10 -71.18
N LYS A 17 17.62 24.19 -70.63
CA LYS A 17 17.15 23.29 -69.57
C LYS A 17 17.07 21.82 -70.03
N LEU A 18 16.70 21.56 -71.30
CA LEU A 18 16.62 20.19 -71.83
C LEU A 18 18.01 19.57 -72.11
N SER A 19 19.02 20.38 -72.47
CA SER A 19 20.37 19.88 -72.75
C SER A 19 21.15 19.43 -71.50
N ILE A 20 20.90 20.08 -70.35
CA ILE A 20 21.56 19.76 -69.07
C ILE A 20 20.94 18.52 -68.43
N ALA A 21 19.63 18.33 -68.57
CA ALA A 21 18.93 17.15 -68.05
C ALA A 21 19.25 15.86 -68.84
N ALA A 22 19.60 15.96 -70.13
CA ALA A 22 19.86 14.79 -70.98
C ALA A 22 21.31 14.30 -71.01
N THR A 23 22.29 15.10 -70.58
CA THR A 23 23.72 14.75 -70.73
C THR A 23 24.49 14.61 -69.40
N GLY A 24 23.91 14.99 -68.26
CA GLY A 24 24.51 14.81 -66.94
C GLY A 24 25.88 15.48 -66.75
N ARG A 25 26.32 16.31 -67.70
CA ARG A 25 27.63 16.96 -67.69
C ARG A 25 27.45 18.47 -67.56
N ALA A 26 28.13 19.05 -66.58
CA ALA A 26 28.19 20.51 -66.42
C ALA A 26 28.88 21.15 -67.64
N PRO A 27 28.34 22.25 -68.19
CA PRO A 27 28.96 22.94 -69.32
C PRO A 27 30.32 23.49 -68.92
N SER A 28 31.27 23.40 -69.84
CA SER A 28 32.63 23.89 -69.66
C SER A 28 32.65 25.42 -69.55
N THR A 29 33.67 25.96 -68.89
CA THR A 29 33.90 27.41 -68.75
C THR A 29 33.94 28.14 -70.09
N THR A 30 34.31 27.46 -71.18
CA THR A 30 34.29 28.02 -72.54
C THR A 30 32.87 28.18 -73.09
N GLU A 31 31.93 27.30 -72.74
CA GLU A 31 30.53 27.36 -73.18
C GLU A 31 29.76 28.49 -72.47
N LEU A 32 30.03 28.72 -71.17
CA LEU A 32 29.45 29.83 -70.41
C LEU A 32 29.97 31.20 -70.84
N VAL A 33 31.27 31.30 -71.17
CA VAL A 33 31.87 32.56 -71.65
C VAL A 33 31.36 32.91 -73.05
N THR A 34 31.05 31.91 -73.89
CA THR A 34 30.47 32.14 -75.23
C THR A 34 29.03 32.66 -75.13
N TYR A 35 28.27 32.25 -74.11
CA TYR A 35 26.91 32.77 -73.87
C TYR A 35 26.90 34.21 -73.32
N ALA A 36 27.86 34.58 -72.47
CA ALA A 36 27.99 35.94 -71.94
C ALA A 36 28.59 36.93 -72.96
N GLY A 37 29.42 36.44 -73.89
CA GLY A 37 30.07 37.26 -74.92
C GLY A 37 29.13 37.84 -75.98
N ALA A 38 27.92 37.30 -76.14
CA ALA A 38 26.97 37.74 -77.16
C ALA A 38 26.13 38.98 -76.76
N TYR A 39 26.29 39.52 -75.55
CA TYR A 39 25.44 40.60 -75.01
C TYR A 39 26.15 41.96 -74.81
N LYS A 40 27.33 42.16 -75.41
CA LYS A 40 27.99 43.48 -75.43
C LYS A 40 27.97 44.09 -76.82
N GLY A 41 26.84 44.71 -77.16
CA GLY A 41 26.75 45.53 -78.36
C GLY A 41 25.37 46.06 -78.63
N THR A 42 24.88 47.01 -77.82
CA THR A 42 24.30 48.29 -78.27
C THR A 42 23.71 49.05 -77.08
N SER A 43 24.05 50.33 -77.01
CA SER A 43 23.60 51.33 -76.04
C SER A 43 22.09 51.63 -76.14
N ALA A 44 21.35 51.48 -75.04
CA ALA A 44 20.30 52.41 -74.62
C ALA A 44 19.78 51.99 -73.23
N ALA A 45 19.62 52.98 -72.37
CA ALA A 45 19.21 52.86 -70.98
C ALA A 45 17.87 52.14 -70.80
N ALA A 46 17.91 51.00 -70.11
CA ALA A 46 16.84 50.51 -69.25
C ALA A 46 17.52 49.99 -67.98
N SER A 47 17.07 50.48 -66.83
CA SER A 47 17.67 50.32 -65.50
C SER A 47 17.98 48.86 -65.13
N GLU A 48 19.22 48.62 -64.70
CA GLU A 48 19.73 47.35 -64.17
C GLU A 48 18.96 46.83 -62.94
N ASP A 49 18.12 47.66 -62.31
CA ASP A 49 17.25 47.28 -61.19
C ASP A 49 16.18 46.23 -61.56
N ALA A 50 15.75 46.15 -62.82
CA ALA A 50 14.70 45.21 -63.22
C ALA A 50 15.17 43.75 -63.37
N VAL A 51 16.48 43.53 -63.57
CA VAL A 51 17.05 42.17 -63.66
C VAL A 51 17.50 41.68 -62.28
N ALA A 52 17.98 42.59 -61.42
CA ALA A 52 18.33 42.27 -60.03
C ALA A 52 17.09 41.89 -59.19
N ALA A 53 15.96 42.59 -59.36
CA ALA A 53 14.71 42.27 -58.65
C ALA A 53 14.09 40.91 -59.06
N ALA A 54 14.38 40.40 -60.25
CA ALA A 54 13.88 39.09 -60.72
C ALA A 54 14.70 37.90 -60.19
N ILE A 55 15.94 38.13 -59.73
CA ILE A 55 16.82 37.10 -59.14
C ILE A 55 16.70 37.08 -57.59
N LEU A 56 16.26 38.19 -56.98
CA LEU A 56 16.25 38.38 -55.52
C LEU A 56 14.86 38.52 -54.86
N ALA A 57 13.75 38.35 -55.58
CA ALA A 57 12.43 38.34 -54.93
C ALA A 57 12.22 37.04 -54.12
N PRO A 58 11.98 37.11 -52.80
CA PRO A 58 11.56 35.95 -52.04
C PRO A 58 10.11 35.63 -52.43
N ALA A 59 9.87 34.46 -53.01
CA ALA A 59 8.54 33.92 -53.14
C ALA A 59 8.05 33.54 -51.73
N ALA A 60 7.23 34.41 -51.15
CA ALA A 60 6.35 34.02 -50.06
C ALA A 60 5.43 32.90 -50.55
N SER A 61 5.33 31.84 -49.74
CA SER A 61 4.53 30.62 -49.92
C SER A 61 5.12 29.51 -50.82
N GLY A 62 5.33 28.35 -50.21
CA GLY A 62 5.46 27.05 -50.87
C GLY A 62 6.90 26.68 -51.26
N GLY A 63 7.47 25.74 -50.52
CA GLY A 63 8.83 25.26 -50.75
C GLY A 63 9.08 24.75 -52.16
N GLN A 64 10.26 25.04 -52.69
CA GLN A 64 11.06 24.18 -53.57
C GLN A 64 12.52 24.67 -53.54
N ASN A 65 13.41 23.74 -53.17
CA ASN A 65 14.86 23.87 -53.14
C ASN A 65 15.40 24.37 -54.49
N LEU A 66 16.20 25.45 -54.45
CA LEU A 66 17.30 25.58 -55.40
C LEU A 66 18.40 24.61 -54.94
N LEU A 67 18.47 23.46 -55.63
CA LEU A 67 19.48 22.38 -55.54
C LEU A 67 20.73 22.71 -54.68
N PRO A 68 20.82 22.20 -53.44
CA PRO A 68 22.09 22.20 -52.71
C PRO A 68 23.05 21.24 -53.41
N GLY A 69 24.17 21.75 -53.94
CA GLY A 69 25.24 20.91 -54.49
C GLY A 69 25.92 21.37 -55.78
N VAL A 70 25.41 22.40 -56.49
CA VAL A 70 25.97 22.78 -57.80
C VAL A 70 27.20 23.69 -57.70
N PHE A 71 27.36 24.43 -56.60
CA PHE A 71 28.54 25.25 -56.33
C PHE A 71 28.97 25.10 -54.88
N SER A 72 30.28 24.87 -54.63
CA SER A 72 30.80 24.92 -53.27
C SER A 72 30.60 26.31 -52.67
N ALA A 73 30.46 26.41 -51.35
CA ALA A 73 30.36 27.69 -50.62
C ALA A 73 31.48 28.66 -51.05
N THR A 74 32.66 28.12 -51.38
CA THR A 74 33.79 28.85 -51.95
C THR A 74 33.48 29.55 -53.28
N LYS A 75 32.76 28.90 -54.20
CA LYS A 75 32.37 29.50 -55.49
C LYS A 75 31.23 30.51 -55.34
N GLN A 76 30.32 30.30 -54.39
CA GLN A 76 29.26 31.27 -54.08
C GLN A 76 29.85 32.55 -53.46
N ALA A 77 30.76 32.43 -52.48
CA ALA A 77 31.47 33.57 -51.89
C ALA A 77 32.32 34.33 -52.93
N THR A 78 32.97 33.60 -53.85
CA THR A 78 33.76 34.22 -54.94
C THR A 78 32.87 34.91 -55.97
N MET A 79 31.67 34.40 -56.26
CA MET A 79 30.69 35.06 -57.12
C MET A 79 30.12 36.33 -56.48
N VAL A 80 29.79 36.31 -55.18
CA VAL A 80 29.28 37.49 -54.45
C VAL A 80 30.35 38.59 -54.38
N LEU A 81 31.60 38.25 -54.07
CA LEU A 81 32.72 39.21 -54.01
C LEU A 81 33.16 39.71 -55.39
N GLY A 82 33.02 38.89 -56.44
CA GLY A 82 33.34 39.26 -57.82
C GLY A 82 32.29 40.14 -58.50
N TYR A 83 31.03 40.13 -58.02
CA TYR A 83 29.91 40.83 -58.65
C TYR A 83 29.62 42.21 -58.02
N HIS A 84 29.94 42.44 -56.74
CA HIS A 84 29.56 43.69 -56.03
C HIS A 84 30.65 44.76 -55.90
N GLY A 85 31.94 44.44 -56.09
CA GLY A 85 33.00 45.37 -55.68
C GLY A 85 33.06 45.53 -54.15
N VAL A 86 34.28 45.61 -53.59
CA VAL A 86 34.60 45.27 -52.19
C VAL A 86 34.19 46.34 -51.15
N THR A 87 33.15 47.14 -51.41
CA THR A 87 32.75 48.28 -50.54
C THR A 87 31.35 48.20 -49.94
N ASP A 88 30.57 47.15 -50.23
CA ASP A 88 29.22 46.98 -49.64
C ASP A 88 29.29 46.24 -48.29
N PRO A 89 28.94 46.89 -47.16
CA PRO A 89 28.92 46.26 -45.84
C PRO A 89 28.00 45.04 -45.73
N ALA A 90 26.92 44.98 -46.52
CA ALA A 90 25.99 43.85 -46.49
C ALA A 90 26.61 42.58 -47.11
N ALA A 91 27.41 42.73 -48.16
CA ALA A 91 28.16 41.63 -48.76
C ALA A 91 29.26 41.11 -47.81
N ILE A 92 29.90 42.00 -47.06
CA ILE A 92 30.91 41.64 -46.04
C ILE A 92 30.26 40.89 -44.87
N ALA A 93 29.10 41.37 -44.38
CA ALA A 93 28.36 40.69 -43.31
C ALA A 93 27.84 39.30 -43.73
N TYR A 94 27.44 39.14 -45.00
CA TYR A 94 27.01 37.85 -45.54
C TYR A 94 28.17 36.83 -45.64
N VAL A 95 29.36 37.28 -46.06
CA VAL A 95 30.58 36.44 -46.08
C VAL A 95 31.06 36.12 -44.67
N ALA A 96 30.95 37.06 -43.72
CA ALA A 96 31.27 36.80 -42.30
C ALA A 96 30.36 35.73 -41.69
N LYS A 97 29.04 35.79 -41.95
CA LYS A 97 28.07 34.76 -41.51
C LYS A 97 28.27 33.39 -42.18
N MET A 98 28.81 33.35 -43.40
CA MET A 98 29.25 32.08 -44.02
C MET A 98 30.50 31.50 -43.37
N LEU A 99 31.39 32.35 -42.84
CA LEU A 99 32.67 31.94 -42.25
C LEU A 99 32.56 31.58 -40.76
N ASP A 100 31.60 32.14 -40.02
CA ASP A 100 31.35 31.82 -38.61
C ASP A 100 30.31 30.69 -38.39
N GLY A 101 29.67 30.22 -39.46
CA GLY A 101 28.69 29.13 -39.44
C GLY A 101 27.28 29.52 -38.98
N THR A 102 27.00 30.81 -38.78
CA THR A 102 25.69 31.31 -38.31
C THR A 102 24.69 31.61 -39.42
N ASN A 103 25.04 31.33 -40.68
CA ASN A 103 24.11 31.46 -41.80
C ASN A 103 23.16 30.26 -41.89
N PRO A 104 21.85 30.41 -41.60
CA PRO A 104 20.89 29.30 -41.57
C PRO A 104 20.65 28.65 -42.95
N ASP A 105 21.07 29.30 -44.04
CA ASP A 105 20.88 28.81 -45.41
C ASP A 105 22.10 28.04 -45.97
N ALA A 106 23.22 28.01 -45.24
CA ALA A 106 24.42 27.28 -45.64
C ALA A 106 24.45 25.92 -44.93
N GLY A 107 24.11 24.85 -45.66
CA GLY A 107 24.35 23.49 -45.19
C GLY A 107 25.79 23.35 -44.68
N ASN A 108 25.94 22.74 -43.51
CA ASN A 108 27.14 22.69 -42.68
C ASN A 108 28.34 22.08 -43.44
N VAL A 109 29.03 22.88 -44.27
CA VAL A 109 30.19 22.46 -45.07
C VAL A 109 31.42 23.16 -44.50
N ALA A 110 32.24 22.38 -43.77
CA ALA A 110 33.52 22.84 -43.24
C ALA A 110 34.41 23.37 -44.38
N VAL A 111 34.70 24.68 -44.36
CA VAL A 111 35.62 25.29 -45.32
C VAL A 111 37.06 24.98 -44.88
N PRO A 112 37.89 24.34 -45.73
CA PRO A 112 39.27 24.02 -45.37
C PRO A 112 40.09 25.27 -44.98
N LEU A 113 40.87 25.18 -43.91
CA LEU A 113 41.63 26.30 -43.32
C LEU A 113 42.53 27.04 -44.33
N ASN A 114 43.09 26.31 -45.30
CA ASN A 114 43.90 26.87 -46.39
C ASN A 114 43.10 27.75 -47.38
N VAL A 115 41.79 27.53 -47.49
CA VAL A 115 40.86 28.33 -48.30
C VAL A 115 40.47 29.60 -47.53
N THR A 116 40.18 29.49 -46.24
CA THR A 116 39.91 30.64 -45.36
C THR A 116 41.11 31.58 -45.29
N LEU A 117 42.32 31.03 -45.09
CA LEU A 117 43.58 31.80 -45.10
C LEU A 117 43.83 32.50 -46.46
N ARG A 118 43.45 31.88 -47.58
CA ARG A 118 43.56 32.48 -48.92
C ARG A 118 42.54 33.59 -49.17
N ILE A 119 41.31 33.43 -48.71
CA ILE A 119 40.26 34.45 -48.83
C ILE A 119 40.64 35.67 -47.99
N VAL A 120 41.10 35.44 -46.76
CA VAL A 120 41.55 36.48 -45.85
C VAL A 120 42.81 37.19 -46.39
N ALA A 121 43.79 36.45 -46.92
CA ALA A 121 44.97 37.03 -47.56
C ALA A 121 44.62 37.89 -48.79
N ASN A 122 43.71 37.42 -49.64
CA ASN A 122 43.25 38.19 -50.81
C ASN A 122 42.42 39.41 -50.42
N PHE A 123 41.61 39.32 -49.36
CA PHE A 123 40.85 40.43 -48.79
C PHE A 123 41.78 41.52 -48.24
N PHE A 124 42.84 41.15 -47.51
CA PHE A 124 43.83 42.12 -47.02
C PHE A 124 44.67 42.74 -48.15
N GLN A 125 44.95 41.99 -49.23
CA GLN A 125 45.73 42.50 -50.35
C GLN A 125 44.99 43.56 -51.17
N SER A 126 43.65 43.55 -51.19
CA SER A 126 42.85 44.53 -51.96
C SER A 126 42.64 45.87 -51.25
N TRP A 127 43.08 46.02 -49.99
CA TRP A 127 42.84 47.21 -49.17
C TRP A 127 44.10 48.08 -48.93
N LYS A 128 45.24 47.70 -49.52
CA LYS A 128 46.57 48.30 -49.29
C LYS A 128 46.67 49.80 -49.65
N ASP A 129 45.70 50.36 -50.37
CA ASP A 129 45.70 51.74 -50.86
C ASP A 129 44.62 52.67 -50.23
N THR A 130 44.00 52.29 -49.10
CA THR A 130 42.85 53.04 -48.50
C THR A 130 43.26 53.89 -47.28
N PRO A 131 42.73 55.12 -47.07
CA PRO A 131 43.15 56.02 -45.96
C PRO A 131 42.93 55.47 -44.54
N SER A 132 43.83 55.86 -43.64
CA SER A 132 44.29 55.17 -42.41
C SER A 132 43.28 54.85 -41.30
N ASN A 133 42.04 55.33 -41.34
CA ASN A 133 41.17 55.29 -40.15
C ASN A 133 40.14 54.16 -40.23
N ALA A 134 39.59 53.90 -41.42
CA ALA A 134 38.70 52.76 -41.67
C ALA A 134 39.48 51.45 -41.82
N TYR A 135 40.70 51.53 -42.37
CA TYR A 135 41.61 50.39 -42.50
C TYR A 135 41.90 49.74 -41.14
N ASN A 136 42.20 50.53 -40.10
CA ASN A 136 42.55 50.00 -38.78
C ASN A 136 41.38 49.31 -38.07
N ALA A 137 40.15 49.82 -38.19
CA ALA A 137 38.98 49.21 -37.57
C ALA A 137 38.64 47.86 -38.22
N VAL A 138 38.60 47.81 -39.56
CA VAL A 138 38.32 46.58 -40.32
C VAL A 138 39.48 45.59 -40.21
N PHE A 139 40.73 46.06 -40.16
CA PHE A 139 41.91 45.20 -39.97
C PHE A 139 41.92 44.55 -38.59
N ASN A 140 41.59 45.31 -37.53
CA ASN A 140 41.50 44.75 -36.19
C ASN A 140 40.35 43.74 -36.09
N THR A 141 39.15 44.05 -36.61
CA THR A 141 38.05 43.08 -36.63
C THR A 141 38.40 41.83 -37.44
N GLY A 142 38.98 41.97 -38.63
CA GLY A 142 39.39 40.83 -39.46
C GLY A 142 40.50 39.99 -38.82
N ARG A 143 41.45 40.62 -38.12
CA ARG A 143 42.47 39.95 -37.32
C ARG A 143 41.87 39.22 -36.14
N ASP A 144 40.91 39.81 -35.44
CA ASP A 144 40.27 39.23 -34.27
C ASP A 144 39.35 38.06 -34.68
N THR A 145 38.64 38.16 -35.82
CA THR A 145 37.90 37.04 -36.43
C THR A 145 38.85 35.94 -36.90
N LEU A 146 40.00 36.28 -37.49
CA LEU A 146 41.01 35.29 -37.89
C LEU A 146 41.60 34.60 -36.66
N ASN A 147 41.89 35.34 -35.59
CA ASN A 147 42.39 34.78 -34.34
C ASN A 147 41.32 33.88 -33.68
N ALA A 148 40.05 34.27 -33.67
CA ALA A 148 38.96 33.43 -33.18
C ALA A 148 38.80 32.15 -34.02
N ALA A 149 38.91 32.25 -35.35
CA ALA A 149 38.88 31.09 -36.24
C ALA A 149 40.11 30.19 -36.07
N ILE A 150 41.30 30.76 -35.83
CA ILE A 150 42.53 30.02 -35.53
C ILE A 150 42.39 29.33 -34.17
N SER A 151 41.87 29.98 -33.14
CA SER A 151 41.63 29.37 -31.83
C SER A 151 40.62 28.23 -31.91
N LYS A 152 39.49 28.41 -32.60
CA LYS A 152 38.46 27.38 -32.79
C LYS A 152 38.94 26.21 -33.67
N SER A 153 39.83 26.49 -34.64
CA SER A 153 40.48 25.46 -35.46
C SER A 153 41.61 24.77 -34.71
N ALA A 154 42.30 25.45 -33.79
CA ALA A 154 43.30 24.87 -32.91
C ALA A 154 42.63 23.92 -31.92
N GLU A 155 41.50 24.31 -31.31
CA GLU A 155 40.64 23.45 -30.48
C GLU A 155 40.18 22.18 -31.23
N ALA A 156 39.82 22.31 -32.51
CA ALA A 156 39.45 21.18 -33.37
C ALA A 156 40.63 20.32 -33.85
N LEU A 157 41.86 20.87 -33.92
CA LEU A 157 43.09 20.13 -34.21
C LEU A 157 43.70 19.48 -32.96
N THR A 158 43.33 19.93 -31.76
CA THR A 158 43.68 19.32 -30.46
C THR A 158 42.63 18.33 -29.96
N ALA A 159 41.56 18.05 -30.72
CA ALA A 159 40.77 16.84 -30.52
C ALA A 159 41.67 15.64 -30.84
N GLU A 160 42.33 15.12 -29.80
CA GLU A 160 43.26 14.01 -29.90
C GLU A 160 42.57 12.85 -30.62
N LYS A 161 43.16 12.38 -31.72
CA LYS A 161 42.62 11.20 -32.40
C LYS A 161 42.75 10.01 -31.44
N PRO A 162 41.70 9.19 -31.28
CA PRO A 162 41.77 8.03 -30.41
C PRO A 162 42.88 7.09 -30.89
N PHE A 163 43.68 6.59 -29.95
CA PHE A 163 44.60 5.49 -30.20
C PHE A 163 43.78 4.22 -30.43
N GLN A 164 43.97 3.56 -31.57
CA GLN A 164 43.26 2.31 -31.90
C GLN A 164 44.10 1.14 -31.39
N LEU A 165 43.53 0.32 -30.52
CA LEU A 165 44.15 -0.92 -30.06
C LEU A 165 44.26 -1.92 -31.21
N THR A 166 45.29 -2.75 -31.15
CA THR A 166 45.64 -3.73 -32.19
C THR A 166 45.55 -5.15 -31.64
N ASN A 167 45.75 -6.16 -32.47
CA ASN A 167 45.87 -7.55 -32.01
C ASN A 167 47.30 -7.90 -31.58
N SER A 168 48.07 -6.88 -31.18
CA SER A 168 49.46 -6.97 -30.72
C SER A 168 49.59 -6.16 -29.43
N ILE A 169 50.67 -6.39 -28.67
CA ILE A 169 50.97 -5.65 -27.45
C ILE A 169 51.02 -4.14 -27.74
N ASP A 170 50.13 -3.39 -27.12
CA ASP A 170 50.05 -1.94 -27.23
C ASP A 170 50.67 -1.25 -26.01
N VAL A 171 51.59 -0.32 -26.24
CA VAL A 171 52.16 0.57 -25.22
C VAL A 171 51.96 2.01 -25.67
N ALA A 172 50.99 2.70 -25.08
CA ALA A 172 50.50 3.97 -25.63
C ALA A 172 50.17 5.00 -24.55
N THR A 173 50.30 6.28 -24.91
CA THR A 173 49.87 7.42 -24.08
C THR A 173 48.90 8.29 -24.87
N GLY A 174 47.77 8.66 -24.28
CA GLY A 174 46.77 9.52 -24.90
C GLY A 174 45.55 9.77 -24.02
N ASN A 175 44.65 10.65 -24.46
CA ASN A 175 43.39 10.95 -23.77
C ASN A 175 42.25 10.01 -24.18
N ARG A 176 42.38 9.26 -25.27
CA ARG A 176 41.33 8.34 -25.73
C ARG A 176 41.90 7.11 -26.41
N PHE A 177 41.41 5.95 -26.01
CA PHE A 177 41.77 4.64 -26.55
C PHE A 177 40.50 3.96 -27.07
N GLU A 178 40.58 3.29 -28.21
CA GLU A 178 39.46 2.57 -28.82
C GLU A 178 39.88 1.14 -29.16
N GLY A 179 39.19 0.14 -28.60
CA GLY A 179 39.37 -1.28 -28.87
C GLY A 179 38.11 -1.89 -29.47
N ALA A 180 38.26 -2.62 -30.57
CA ALA A 180 37.19 -3.39 -31.17
C ALA A 180 37.76 -4.74 -31.62
N PRO A 181 37.04 -5.87 -31.48
CA PRO A 181 37.65 -7.14 -31.78
C PRO A 181 38.05 -7.22 -33.26
N ALA A 182 39.16 -7.91 -33.52
CA ALA A 182 39.82 -7.96 -34.81
C ALA A 182 40.08 -9.41 -35.23
N TYR A 183 40.21 -9.63 -36.53
CA TYR A 183 40.59 -10.94 -37.02
C TYR A 183 42.07 -11.24 -36.73
N THR A 184 42.39 -12.47 -36.34
CA THR A 184 43.77 -12.96 -36.33
C THR A 184 44.36 -12.85 -37.74
N PRO A 185 45.71 -12.81 -37.89
CA PRO A 185 46.34 -12.73 -39.21
C PRO A 185 45.94 -13.84 -40.21
N GLY A 186 45.45 -14.99 -39.71
CA GLY A 186 44.90 -16.09 -40.51
C GLY A 186 43.47 -15.85 -41.03
N GLY A 187 42.77 -14.84 -40.51
CA GLY A 187 41.41 -14.45 -40.90
C GLY A 187 40.32 -15.42 -40.44
N THR A 188 40.65 -16.41 -39.61
CA THR A 188 39.74 -17.47 -39.16
C THR A 188 39.06 -17.14 -37.84
N ASP A 189 39.70 -16.32 -37.01
CA ASP A 189 39.37 -16.16 -35.60
C ASP A 189 39.21 -14.67 -35.26
N PHE A 190 38.18 -14.32 -34.49
CA PHE A 190 37.83 -12.96 -34.05
C PHE A 190 38.19 -12.77 -32.57
N VAL A 191 39.31 -12.08 -32.30
CA VAL A 191 39.90 -11.90 -30.96
C VAL A 191 39.74 -10.46 -30.46
N ASN A 192 39.78 -10.27 -29.13
CA ASN A 192 39.82 -8.93 -28.53
C ASN A 192 41.13 -8.20 -28.91
N THR A 193 41.07 -6.88 -29.07
CA THR A 193 42.27 -6.04 -29.26
C THR A 193 42.84 -5.49 -27.97
N LEU A 194 42.06 -5.51 -26.88
CA LEU A 194 42.61 -5.29 -25.55
C LEU A 194 43.09 -6.65 -25.03
N GLN A 195 44.32 -6.73 -24.54
CA GLN A 195 44.99 -7.93 -24.05
C GLN A 195 45.69 -7.65 -22.70
N ASP A 196 46.08 -8.69 -21.98
CA ASP A 196 46.75 -8.57 -20.67
C ASP A 196 48.09 -7.82 -20.77
N GLU A 197 48.83 -7.98 -21.87
CA GLU A 197 50.12 -7.31 -22.04
C GLU A 197 50.04 -5.81 -22.39
N ASP A 198 48.84 -5.25 -22.59
CA ASP A 198 48.68 -3.86 -22.99
C ASP A 198 48.95 -2.88 -21.83
N VAL A 199 49.69 -1.81 -22.13
CA VAL A 199 50.03 -0.73 -21.18
C VAL A 199 49.54 0.61 -21.72
N LEU A 200 48.45 1.12 -21.13
CA LEU A 200 47.80 2.36 -21.55
C LEU A 200 47.98 3.44 -20.50
N THR A 201 48.56 4.58 -20.88
CA THR A 201 48.72 5.75 -20.00
C THR A 201 47.78 6.88 -20.43
N GLY A 202 46.80 7.20 -19.59
CA GLY A 202 45.90 8.32 -19.74
C GLY A 202 46.62 9.66 -19.59
N SER A 203 46.36 10.59 -20.50
CA SER A 203 46.85 11.97 -20.40
C SER A 203 45.79 12.95 -20.90
N GLY A 204 45.57 14.05 -20.19
CA GLY A 204 44.59 15.07 -20.59
C GLY A 204 43.43 15.18 -19.61
N THR A 205 42.28 15.65 -20.09
CA THR A 205 41.06 15.78 -19.28
C THR A 205 40.14 14.61 -19.58
N ASN A 206 39.77 13.85 -18.55
CA ASN A 206 38.99 12.62 -18.63
C ASN A 206 39.52 11.58 -19.64
N PRO A 207 40.75 11.05 -19.45
CA PRO A 207 41.28 9.99 -20.29
C PRO A 207 40.33 8.78 -20.32
N THR A 208 39.94 8.36 -21.52
CA THR A 208 38.84 7.38 -21.73
C THR A 208 39.30 6.16 -22.53
N LEU A 209 38.92 4.96 -22.07
CA LEU A 209 39.04 3.70 -22.80
C LEU A 209 37.67 3.24 -23.30
N ASP A 210 37.48 3.18 -24.62
CA ASP A 210 36.28 2.69 -25.28
C ASP A 210 36.54 1.29 -25.87
N ILE A 211 36.00 0.23 -25.28
CA ILE A 211 36.25 -1.15 -25.73
C ILE A 211 34.98 -1.91 -26.10
N THR A 212 35.12 -2.84 -27.03
CA THR A 212 34.14 -3.89 -27.30
C THR A 212 34.79 -5.25 -27.07
N LEU A 213 34.26 -6.02 -26.12
CA LEU A 213 34.67 -7.39 -25.84
C LEU A 213 33.81 -8.34 -26.69
N GLY A 214 34.46 -9.21 -27.45
CA GLY A 214 33.85 -10.24 -28.28
C GLY A 214 34.04 -11.65 -27.73
N SER A 215 33.84 -12.65 -28.58
CA SER A 215 34.00 -14.06 -28.23
C SER A 215 35.43 -14.39 -27.81
N VAL A 216 35.59 -15.13 -26.70
CA VAL A 216 36.85 -15.83 -26.40
C VAL A 216 37.00 -16.99 -27.39
N ASN A 217 38.00 -16.90 -28.25
CA ASN A 217 38.41 -17.97 -29.15
C ASN A 217 39.93 -18.16 -29.01
N ASP A 218 40.45 -19.27 -29.54
CA ASP A 218 41.89 -19.55 -29.55
C ASP A 218 42.60 -19.52 -28.17
N ALA A 219 41.93 -20.03 -27.12
CA ALA A 219 42.45 -20.04 -25.75
C ALA A 219 42.72 -18.64 -25.15
N ALA A 220 42.11 -17.58 -25.71
CA ALA A 220 42.13 -16.25 -25.13
C ALA A 220 41.53 -16.25 -23.71
N GLU A 221 42.18 -15.53 -22.80
CA GLU A 221 41.69 -15.27 -21.46
C GLU A 221 40.28 -14.64 -21.50
N SER A 222 39.42 -15.08 -20.58
CA SER A 222 38.06 -14.60 -20.47
C SER A 222 37.94 -13.29 -19.68
N THR A 223 38.78 -13.12 -18.67
CA THR A 223 38.98 -11.85 -17.97
C THR A 223 40.32 -11.27 -18.39
N ILE A 224 40.32 -10.02 -18.88
CA ILE A 224 41.53 -9.35 -19.39
C ILE A 224 42.08 -8.42 -18.31
N ALA A 225 43.38 -8.51 -18.01
CA ALA A 225 44.07 -7.76 -16.95
C ALA A 225 45.13 -6.79 -17.51
N PRO A 226 44.75 -5.68 -18.18
CA PRO A 226 45.70 -4.74 -18.76
C PRO A 226 46.31 -3.79 -17.70
N THR A 227 47.47 -3.21 -17.99
CA THR A 227 48.02 -2.13 -17.16
C THR A 227 47.42 -0.77 -17.58
N LEU A 228 46.51 -0.21 -16.78
CA LEU A 228 45.87 1.09 -17.06
C LEU A 228 46.36 2.18 -16.08
N ASN A 229 47.10 3.18 -16.57
CA ASN A 229 47.65 4.26 -15.75
C ASN A 229 46.95 5.59 -16.01
N GLY A 230 46.19 6.11 -15.05
CA GLY A 230 45.52 7.41 -15.16
C GLY A 230 44.38 7.46 -16.18
N ILE A 231 43.79 6.30 -16.50
CA ILE A 231 42.53 6.21 -17.26
C ILE A 231 41.39 6.49 -16.28
N GLU A 232 40.56 7.49 -16.57
CA GLU A 232 39.50 7.93 -15.66
C GLU A 232 38.13 7.33 -16.03
N THR A 233 37.86 7.06 -17.31
CA THR A 233 36.60 6.45 -17.78
C THR A 233 36.87 5.19 -18.59
N VAL A 234 36.18 4.10 -18.29
CA VAL A 234 36.15 2.87 -19.09
C VAL A 234 34.73 2.63 -19.59
N ASN A 235 34.59 2.45 -20.91
CA ASN A 235 33.32 2.14 -21.57
C ASN A 235 33.41 0.78 -22.24
N VAL A 236 32.52 -0.14 -21.88
CA VAL A 236 32.52 -1.53 -22.32
C VAL A 236 31.26 -1.85 -23.10
N LYS A 237 31.44 -2.54 -24.24
CA LYS A 237 30.35 -3.17 -25.00
C LYS A 237 30.63 -4.65 -25.12
N ILE A 238 29.62 -5.49 -24.91
CA ILE A 238 29.73 -6.93 -25.08
C ILE A 238 29.06 -7.34 -26.39
N ALA A 239 29.86 -7.85 -27.33
CA ALA A 239 29.46 -8.24 -28.68
C ALA A 239 29.50 -9.77 -28.84
N GLY A 240 28.54 -10.46 -28.22
CA GLY A 240 28.30 -11.90 -28.36
C GLY A 240 29.43 -12.77 -27.78
N LEU A 241 29.17 -13.43 -26.65
CA LEU A 241 30.09 -14.44 -26.13
C LEU A 241 29.87 -15.75 -26.89
N SER A 242 30.90 -16.57 -27.00
CA SER A 242 30.77 -17.86 -27.68
C SER A 242 29.78 -18.75 -26.92
N SER A 243 28.82 -19.34 -27.63
CA SER A 243 27.82 -20.29 -27.09
C SER A 243 28.41 -21.60 -26.53
N THR A 244 29.73 -21.72 -26.47
CA THR A 244 30.46 -22.82 -25.81
C THR A 244 30.79 -22.53 -24.36
N LEU A 245 30.53 -21.31 -23.87
CA LEU A 245 30.75 -20.86 -22.49
C LEU A 245 29.48 -20.95 -21.64
N GLU A 246 28.63 -21.97 -21.85
CA GLU A 246 27.49 -22.19 -20.96
C GLU A 246 27.99 -22.51 -19.54
N GLY A 247 27.83 -21.55 -18.62
CA GLY A 247 27.53 -21.82 -17.22
C GLY A 247 28.59 -21.53 -16.16
N THR A 248 29.86 -21.23 -16.48
CA THR A 248 30.88 -21.05 -15.40
C THR A 248 32.01 -20.05 -15.66
N THR A 249 32.26 -19.61 -16.90
CA THR A 249 33.41 -18.74 -17.20
C THR A 249 32.96 -17.29 -17.28
N SER A 250 33.42 -16.47 -16.34
CA SER A 250 33.18 -15.02 -16.35
C SER A 250 33.99 -14.34 -17.45
N VAL A 251 33.39 -13.35 -18.10
CA VAL A 251 34.06 -12.52 -19.12
C VAL A 251 34.09 -11.06 -18.64
N GLY A 252 35.25 -10.40 -18.74
CA GLY A 252 35.31 -8.98 -18.40
C GLY A 252 36.71 -8.45 -18.20
N LEU A 253 36.90 -7.59 -17.21
CA LEU A 253 38.16 -6.90 -16.95
C LEU A 253 38.58 -7.09 -15.49
N ASP A 254 39.87 -7.29 -15.31
CA ASP A 254 40.54 -7.28 -14.02
C ASP A 254 41.38 -6.00 -13.91
N PHE A 255 41.11 -5.21 -12.87
CA PHE A 255 41.72 -3.91 -12.64
C PHE A 255 42.90 -3.96 -11.64
N GLN A 256 43.44 -5.14 -11.31
CA GLN A 256 44.56 -5.29 -10.37
C GLN A 256 45.80 -4.45 -10.73
N GLU A 257 46.06 -4.21 -12.03
CA GLU A 257 47.16 -3.37 -12.53
C GLU A 257 46.72 -1.98 -13.01
N THR A 258 45.63 -1.44 -12.43
CA THR A 258 45.05 -0.15 -12.82
C THR A 258 45.21 0.91 -11.74
N ASN A 259 45.21 2.20 -12.12
CA ASN A 259 44.99 3.32 -11.20
C ASN A 259 44.11 4.42 -11.81
N GLY A 260 43.25 5.01 -10.98
CA GLY A 260 42.57 6.26 -11.28
C GLY A 260 41.26 6.16 -12.06
N ILE A 261 40.69 4.97 -12.22
CA ILE A 261 39.35 4.80 -12.80
C ILE A 261 38.34 5.46 -11.88
N LYS A 262 37.56 6.39 -12.43
CA LYS A 262 36.46 7.07 -11.74
C LYS A 262 35.11 6.52 -12.19
N THR A 263 35.00 6.08 -13.44
CA THR A 263 33.74 5.64 -14.01
C THR A 263 33.90 4.41 -14.91
N LEU A 264 33.07 3.40 -14.69
CA LEU A 264 32.96 2.19 -15.52
C LEU A 264 31.54 2.07 -16.11
N ASN A 265 31.40 2.13 -17.43
CA ASN A 265 30.11 2.07 -18.11
C ASN A 265 30.00 0.82 -18.99
N VAL A 266 29.03 -0.03 -18.72
CA VAL A 266 28.61 -1.12 -19.61
C VAL A 266 27.49 -0.59 -20.52
N LEU A 267 27.86 -0.23 -21.75
CA LEU A 267 26.99 0.50 -22.68
C LEU A 267 26.02 -0.41 -23.46
N ARG A 268 26.31 -1.70 -23.53
CA ARG A 268 25.49 -2.69 -24.24
C ARG A 268 25.91 -4.10 -23.89
N ILE A 269 24.92 -4.96 -23.66
CA ILE A 269 25.12 -6.41 -23.66
C ILE A 269 24.21 -7.04 -24.72
N ALA A 270 24.82 -7.44 -25.84
CA ALA A 270 24.10 -8.03 -26.96
C ALA A 270 23.86 -9.55 -26.81
N ASP A 271 24.44 -10.16 -25.79
CA ASP A 271 24.38 -11.60 -25.58
C ASP A 271 23.21 -12.02 -24.68
N ASN A 272 22.80 -13.28 -24.79
CA ASN A 272 21.79 -13.89 -23.91
C ASN A 272 22.49 -14.63 -22.77
N ALA A 273 22.08 -14.36 -21.53
CA ALA A 273 22.68 -14.95 -20.33
C ALA A 273 24.21 -14.79 -20.20
N PRO A 274 24.77 -13.57 -20.41
CA PRO A 274 26.19 -13.30 -20.15
C PRO A 274 26.52 -13.51 -18.66
N ASN A 275 27.76 -13.89 -18.35
CA ASN A 275 28.32 -13.81 -17.01
C ASN A 275 29.50 -12.83 -17.04
N LEU A 276 29.28 -11.59 -16.62
CA LEU A 276 30.28 -10.52 -16.67
C LEU A 276 30.90 -10.27 -15.30
N LEU A 277 32.23 -10.14 -15.25
CA LEU A 277 32.98 -9.83 -14.04
C LEU A 277 33.91 -8.64 -14.28
N PHE A 278 33.77 -7.63 -13.43
CA PHE A 278 34.67 -6.49 -13.34
C PHE A 278 35.28 -6.49 -11.95
N GLU A 279 36.50 -6.99 -11.82
CA GLU A 279 37.13 -7.26 -10.51
C GLU A 279 38.30 -6.34 -10.21
N ASN A 280 38.65 -6.27 -8.92
CA ASN A 280 39.71 -5.41 -8.38
C ASN A 280 39.47 -3.91 -8.62
N LEU A 281 38.21 -3.47 -8.57
CA LEU A 281 37.89 -2.04 -8.60
C LEU A 281 38.43 -1.33 -7.36
N GLN A 282 38.93 -0.10 -7.55
CA GLN A 282 39.51 0.74 -6.48
C GLN A 282 38.48 1.71 -5.90
N ASP A 283 38.77 2.24 -4.71
CA ASP A 283 38.02 3.28 -3.98
C ASP A 283 37.60 4.48 -4.85
N VAL A 284 38.50 4.92 -5.75
CA VAL A 284 38.27 6.03 -6.67
C VAL A 284 37.17 5.74 -7.70
N THR A 285 36.79 4.47 -7.91
CA THR A 285 35.70 4.07 -8.80
C THR A 285 34.35 4.26 -8.11
N THR A 286 33.86 5.50 -8.19
CA THR A 286 32.61 5.94 -7.55
C THR A 286 31.42 5.98 -8.52
N GLY A 287 31.62 5.62 -9.79
CA GLY A 287 30.58 5.65 -10.82
C GLY A 287 30.54 4.37 -11.65
N VAL A 288 29.39 3.72 -11.71
CA VAL A 288 29.13 2.58 -12.59
C VAL A 288 27.82 2.77 -13.36
N SER A 289 27.75 2.28 -14.59
CA SER A 289 26.47 2.26 -15.31
C SER A 289 26.29 1.01 -16.16
N LEU A 290 25.05 0.61 -16.32
CA LEU A 290 24.64 -0.55 -17.09
C LEU A 290 23.46 -0.15 -17.97
N THR A 291 23.63 -0.30 -19.28
CA THR A 291 22.60 0.06 -20.26
C THR A 291 22.47 -0.97 -21.38
N GLN A 292 21.26 -1.11 -21.92
CA GLN A 292 20.97 -1.94 -23.11
C GLN A 292 21.38 -3.41 -22.94
N ALA A 293 20.83 -4.10 -21.93
CA ALA A 293 21.06 -5.52 -21.65
C ALA A 293 19.81 -6.35 -21.96
N THR A 294 19.95 -7.47 -22.69
CA THR A 294 18.82 -8.03 -23.47
C THR A 294 18.17 -9.32 -22.95
N ARG A 295 18.78 -10.11 -22.04
CA ARG A 295 18.14 -11.19 -21.24
C ARG A 295 19.10 -11.94 -20.29
N ASN A 296 18.60 -12.29 -19.09
CA ASN A 296 19.03 -13.38 -18.17
C ASN A 296 20.52 -13.43 -17.78
N GLY A 297 21.26 -12.33 -17.94
CA GLY A 297 22.67 -12.27 -17.58
C GLY A 297 22.94 -11.97 -16.13
N VAL A 298 24.16 -12.26 -15.69
CA VAL A 298 24.75 -11.82 -14.42
C VAL A 298 25.83 -10.80 -14.73
N VAL A 299 25.84 -9.68 -14.00
CA VAL A 299 26.91 -8.67 -14.05
C VAL A 299 27.39 -8.43 -12.62
N THR A 300 28.67 -8.67 -12.37
CA THR A 300 29.30 -8.46 -11.07
C THR A 300 30.33 -7.35 -11.16
N PHE A 301 30.20 -6.35 -10.27
CA PHE A 301 31.20 -5.35 -9.99
C PHE A 301 31.80 -5.67 -8.62
N ASP A 302 33.10 -5.89 -8.60
CA ASP A 302 33.84 -6.41 -7.46
C ASP A 302 34.96 -5.42 -7.11
N TRP A 303 34.79 -4.78 -5.94
CA TRP A 303 35.79 -3.89 -5.35
C TRP A 303 36.81 -4.70 -4.58
N ARG A 304 38.05 -4.24 -4.68
CA ARG A 304 39.16 -4.85 -3.97
C ARG A 304 39.05 -4.57 -2.46
N GLU A 305 39.33 -5.60 -1.67
CA GLU A 305 39.47 -5.52 -0.22
C GLU A 305 40.46 -4.41 0.21
N ASP A 306 40.23 -3.83 1.40
CA ASP A 306 41.06 -2.79 2.03
C ASP A 306 41.22 -1.47 1.24
N GLU A 307 40.49 -1.26 0.14
CA GLU A 307 40.51 0.02 -0.58
C GLU A 307 39.55 1.06 0.02
N LEU A 308 38.40 0.63 0.56
CA LEU A 308 37.41 1.50 1.21
C LEU A 308 37.75 1.67 2.69
N ASP A 309 37.55 2.88 3.25
CA ASP A 309 37.94 3.21 4.63
C ASP A 309 36.78 3.44 5.60
N GLY A 310 35.54 3.43 5.10
CA GLY A 310 34.32 3.46 5.89
C GLY A 310 34.01 4.84 6.47
N LEU A 311 34.39 5.93 5.81
CA LEU A 311 34.27 7.29 6.38
C LEU A 311 33.13 8.13 5.77
N ALA A 312 32.92 8.09 4.44
CA ALA A 312 31.75 8.68 3.75
C ALA A 312 31.70 8.35 2.24
N GLU A 313 32.05 7.13 1.84
CA GLU A 313 32.15 6.74 0.45
C GLU A 313 30.77 6.67 -0.23
N THR A 314 30.73 7.14 -1.49
CA THR A 314 29.49 7.19 -2.27
C THR A 314 29.66 6.53 -3.63
N LEU A 315 28.81 5.54 -3.91
CA LEU A 315 28.69 4.90 -5.21
C LEU A 315 27.50 5.48 -5.99
N SER A 316 27.70 5.76 -7.27
CA SER A 316 26.66 6.16 -8.22
C SER A 316 26.47 5.10 -9.30
N ILE A 317 25.28 4.51 -9.37
CA ILE A 317 24.88 3.47 -10.30
C ILE A 317 23.83 4.04 -11.27
N GLY A 318 24.06 3.91 -12.57
CA GLY A 318 23.07 4.24 -13.61
C GLY A 318 22.51 2.99 -14.30
N LEU A 319 21.19 2.80 -14.28
CA LEU A 319 20.51 1.66 -14.91
C LEU A 319 19.54 2.14 -16.01
N ALA A 320 19.60 1.54 -17.20
CA ALA A 320 18.64 1.85 -18.26
C ALA A 320 18.47 0.76 -19.33
N ASN A 321 17.22 0.36 -19.61
CA ASN A 321 16.87 -0.62 -20.64
C ASN A 321 17.54 -1.97 -20.37
N LEU A 322 17.23 -2.55 -19.20
CA LEU A 322 17.83 -3.75 -18.67
C LEU A 322 16.82 -4.87 -18.55
N ARG A 323 17.27 -6.08 -18.89
CA ARG A 323 16.63 -7.34 -18.58
C ARG A 323 17.69 -8.36 -18.18
N LEU A 324 17.87 -8.60 -16.89
CA LEU A 324 18.99 -9.38 -16.34
C LEU A 324 18.52 -10.32 -15.22
N ASN A 325 19.27 -11.40 -15.02
CA ASN A 325 19.04 -12.30 -13.90
C ASN A 325 19.67 -11.75 -12.62
N ALA A 326 20.87 -11.17 -12.69
CA ALA A 326 21.47 -10.56 -11.52
C ALA A 326 22.39 -9.37 -11.84
N VAL A 327 22.44 -8.41 -10.91
CA VAL A 327 23.44 -7.36 -10.84
C VAL A 327 24.00 -7.34 -9.42
N ASN A 328 25.30 -7.56 -9.27
CA ASN A 328 25.96 -7.68 -7.97
C ASN A 328 26.98 -6.55 -7.79
N PHE A 329 26.92 -5.88 -6.65
CA PHE A 329 27.92 -4.93 -6.17
C PHE A 329 28.52 -5.51 -4.89
N ILE A 330 29.75 -6.03 -5.00
CA ILE A 330 30.40 -6.80 -3.95
C ILE A 330 31.80 -6.27 -3.66
N GLU A 331 32.32 -6.67 -2.52
CA GLU A 331 33.74 -6.59 -2.19
C GLU A 331 34.31 -8.01 -2.31
N GLY A 332 35.38 -8.17 -3.08
CA GLY A 332 36.13 -9.42 -3.16
C GLY A 332 36.86 -9.69 -1.84
N GLY A 333 37.31 -10.92 -1.63
CA GLY A 333 38.31 -11.12 -0.57
C GLY A 333 39.07 -12.42 -0.68
N ASP A 334 40.31 -12.39 -0.21
CA ASP A 334 41.17 -13.56 -0.10
C ASP A 334 41.09 -14.24 1.28
N SER A 335 40.55 -13.52 2.27
CA SER A 335 40.40 -13.92 3.66
C SER A 335 39.17 -13.27 4.32
N LYS A 336 38.77 -13.75 5.51
CA LYS A 336 37.69 -13.12 6.30
C LYS A 336 38.17 -11.97 7.18
N GLU A 337 39.48 -11.78 7.33
CA GLU A 337 40.04 -10.72 8.21
C GLU A 337 39.99 -9.34 7.54
N ASP A 338 39.87 -9.30 6.21
CA ASP A 338 40.04 -8.09 5.39
C ASP A 338 38.76 -7.76 4.57
N GLN A 339 37.64 -8.43 4.84
CA GLN A 339 36.33 -8.21 4.18
C GLN A 339 35.40 -7.41 5.08
N GLY A 340 34.68 -6.42 4.55
CA GLY A 340 33.55 -5.78 5.22
C GLY A 340 33.55 -4.26 5.26
N TYR A 341 34.35 -3.59 4.43
CA TYR A 341 34.23 -2.17 4.18
C TYR A 341 33.54 -1.98 2.82
N PHE A 342 32.35 -1.37 2.80
CA PHE A 342 31.62 -1.10 1.57
C PHE A 342 30.95 0.27 1.64
N PHE A 343 30.59 0.84 0.50
CA PHE A 343 30.06 2.21 0.41
C PHE A 343 28.92 2.50 1.41
N GLU A 344 29.11 3.53 2.25
CA GLU A 344 28.07 4.05 3.16
C GLU A 344 26.87 4.64 2.41
N THR A 345 27.03 5.08 1.16
CA THR A 345 25.92 5.54 0.33
C THR A 345 25.95 4.99 -1.09
N VAL A 346 24.90 4.26 -1.47
CA VAL A 346 24.71 3.72 -2.82
C VAL A 346 23.54 4.43 -3.50
N ASN A 347 23.79 5.10 -4.63
CA ASN A 347 22.78 5.83 -5.39
C ASN A 347 22.46 5.14 -6.72
N ILE A 348 21.27 4.56 -6.86
CA ILE A 348 20.80 3.92 -8.10
C ILE A 348 19.84 4.87 -8.84
N ASN A 349 20.20 5.20 -10.09
CA ASN A 349 19.41 6.03 -10.97
C ASN A 349 18.83 5.20 -12.12
N VAL A 350 17.52 4.98 -12.12
CA VAL A 350 16.81 4.25 -13.19
C VAL A 350 16.24 5.25 -14.20
N THR A 351 16.80 5.28 -15.41
CA THR A 351 16.43 6.26 -16.46
C THR A 351 15.79 5.65 -17.70
N GLY A 352 15.81 4.33 -17.81
CA GLY A 352 15.07 3.54 -18.82
C GLY A 352 14.50 2.29 -18.16
N ALA A 353 13.64 1.55 -18.86
CA ALA A 353 12.96 0.39 -18.27
C ALA A 353 13.96 -0.64 -17.70
N VAL A 354 13.72 -1.13 -16.48
CA VAL A 354 14.56 -2.12 -15.79
C VAL A 354 13.67 -3.27 -15.31
N ASN A 355 14.11 -4.49 -15.59
CA ASN A 355 13.59 -5.74 -15.03
C ASN A 355 14.82 -6.59 -14.65
N VAL A 356 15.02 -6.81 -13.35
CA VAL A 356 16.20 -7.47 -12.79
C VAL A 356 15.74 -8.48 -11.75
N ASP A 357 16.04 -9.75 -11.96
CA ASP A 357 15.56 -10.79 -11.05
C ASP A 357 16.26 -10.71 -9.67
N ALA A 358 17.53 -10.28 -9.63
CA ALA A 358 18.28 -10.08 -8.38
C ALA A 358 19.22 -8.86 -8.43
N LEU A 359 19.14 -8.00 -7.43
CA LEU A 359 20.06 -6.91 -7.17
C LEU A 359 20.72 -7.16 -5.81
N THR A 360 22.05 -7.30 -5.78
CA THR A 360 22.80 -7.51 -4.54
C THR A 360 23.71 -6.32 -4.26
N ILE A 361 23.65 -5.82 -3.03
CA ILE A 361 24.53 -4.79 -2.48
C ILE A 361 25.11 -5.37 -1.19
N VAL A 362 26.43 -5.54 -1.12
CA VAL A 362 27.08 -6.09 0.08
C VAL A 362 27.03 -5.10 1.25
N ALA A 363 26.96 -5.66 2.45
CA ALA A 363 26.97 -4.93 3.72
C ALA A 363 28.38 -4.44 4.09
N ASN A 364 28.46 -3.31 4.77
CA ASN A 364 29.65 -2.72 5.42
C ASN A 364 29.92 -3.35 6.82
N VAL A 365 29.90 -4.69 6.90
CA VAL A 365 29.90 -5.45 8.17
C VAL A 365 31.07 -5.20 9.12
N GLU A 366 32.26 -4.83 8.64
CA GLU A 366 33.39 -4.49 9.53
C GLU A 366 33.27 -3.07 10.06
N GLU A 367 32.73 -2.14 9.25
CA GLU A 367 32.41 -0.79 9.70
C GLU A 367 31.39 -0.84 10.86
N ASP A 368 30.29 -1.58 10.68
CA ASP A 368 29.26 -1.81 11.70
C ASP A 368 29.81 -2.44 12.99
N ARG A 369 30.85 -3.27 12.87
CA ARG A 369 31.49 -3.93 14.03
C ARG A 369 32.33 -2.97 14.85
N PHE A 370 33.07 -2.06 14.19
CA PHE A 370 34.06 -1.21 14.87
C PHE A 370 33.57 0.21 15.14
N GLU A 371 32.56 0.68 14.42
CA GLU A 371 32.01 2.02 14.54
C GLU A 371 30.57 1.99 15.07
N THR A 372 30.36 2.55 16.27
CA THR A 372 29.07 2.52 16.98
C THR A 372 27.92 3.27 16.27
N ASN A 373 28.18 3.93 15.14
CA ASN A 373 27.16 4.61 14.32
C ASN A 373 27.46 4.52 12.82
N ALA A 374 28.17 3.48 12.36
CA ALA A 374 28.22 3.18 10.94
C ALA A 374 26.80 2.98 10.40
N THR A 375 26.57 3.44 9.18
CA THR A 375 25.27 3.33 8.53
C THR A 375 25.45 3.23 7.03
N GLN A 376 24.69 2.34 6.40
CA GLN A 376 24.60 2.23 4.96
C GLN A 376 23.24 2.74 4.46
N THR A 377 23.29 3.56 3.41
CA THR A 377 22.12 4.17 2.77
C THR A 377 22.00 3.74 1.31
N LEU A 378 20.83 3.23 0.93
CA LEU A 378 20.43 2.96 -0.45
C LEU A 378 19.45 4.03 -0.97
N ASN A 379 19.85 4.78 -1.99
CA ASN A 379 18.99 5.73 -2.68
C ASN A 379 18.55 5.20 -4.04
N LEU A 380 17.24 5.09 -4.29
CA LEU A 380 16.64 4.68 -5.57
C LEU A 380 15.91 5.86 -6.22
N ASP A 381 16.44 6.39 -7.32
CA ASP A 381 15.79 7.43 -8.14
C ASP A 381 15.18 6.82 -9.41
N ILE A 382 13.87 6.60 -9.38
CA ILE A 382 13.10 5.89 -10.39
C ILE A 382 12.41 6.88 -11.34
N LYS A 383 12.98 7.03 -12.55
CA LYS A 383 12.47 7.92 -13.62
C LYS A 383 11.87 7.17 -14.82
N ALA A 384 11.97 5.85 -14.80
CA ALA A 384 11.35 4.94 -15.76
C ALA A 384 10.87 3.68 -15.03
N GLN A 385 10.01 2.88 -15.65
CA GLN A 385 9.48 1.65 -15.04
C GLN A 385 10.61 0.75 -14.54
N ALA A 386 10.55 0.36 -13.28
CA ALA A 386 11.54 -0.48 -12.63
C ALA A 386 10.87 -1.66 -11.94
N GLU A 387 11.46 -2.83 -12.09
CA GLU A 387 11.05 -4.08 -11.49
C GLU A 387 12.30 -4.80 -10.97
N PHE A 388 12.26 -5.17 -9.69
CA PHE A 388 13.28 -5.97 -9.03
C PHE A 388 12.60 -7.14 -8.32
N ASN A 389 12.97 -8.38 -8.66
CA ASN A 389 12.35 -9.53 -8.01
C ASN A 389 12.97 -9.82 -6.64
N ASN A 390 14.23 -9.45 -6.46
CA ASN A 390 14.92 -9.55 -5.19
C ASN A 390 15.94 -8.42 -5.05
N ILE A 391 15.82 -7.60 -4.01
CA ILE A 391 16.88 -6.71 -3.56
C ILE A 391 17.47 -7.30 -2.28
N ASP A 392 18.70 -7.78 -2.36
CA ASP A 392 19.48 -8.24 -1.21
C ASP A 392 20.46 -7.14 -0.79
N ALA A 393 20.17 -6.49 0.33
CA ALA A 393 20.92 -5.35 0.85
C ALA A 393 21.04 -5.46 2.38
N ALA A 394 21.68 -6.54 2.83
CA ALA A 394 21.68 -6.96 4.23
C ALA A 394 22.13 -5.87 5.24
N GLY A 395 23.09 -5.03 4.85
CA GLY A 395 23.67 -3.99 5.71
C GLY A 395 22.94 -2.64 5.67
N VAL A 396 21.87 -2.49 4.89
CA VAL A 396 21.25 -1.18 4.70
C VAL A 396 20.30 -0.82 5.85
N GLU A 397 20.62 0.23 6.60
CA GLU A 397 19.72 0.82 7.61
C GLU A 397 18.73 1.83 7.00
N PHE A 398 19.11 2.51 5.91
CA PHE A 398 18.32 3.58 5.32
C PHE A 398 18.05 3.35 3.84
N VAL A 399 16.77 3.30 3.46
CA VAL A 399 16.36 3.24 2.05
C VAL A 399 15.59 4.51 1.69
N ASN A 400 16.01 5.24 0.65
CA ASN A 400 15.28 6.40 0.14
C ASN A 400 14.85 6.15 -1.31
N ILE A 401 13.55 6.22 -1.58
CA ILE A 401 12.97 5.97 -2.89
C ILE A 401 12.31 7.24 -3.42
N LYS A 402 12.73 7.69 -4.60
CA LYS A 402 12.10 8.76 -5.36
C LYS A 402 11.48 8.20 -6.63
N ALA A 403 10.17 8.02 -6.66
CA ALA A 403 9.46 7.39 -7.77
C ALA A 403 8.61 8.37 -8.59
N THR A 404 9.09 8.72 -9.77
CA THR A 404 8.31 9.46 -10.80
C THR A 404 7.77 8.55 -11.90
N ALA A 405 8.15 7.27 -11.87
CA ALA A 405 7.63 6.18 -12.69
C ALA A 405 7.41 4.93 -11.80
N PRO A 406 6.59 3.95 -12.24
CA PRO A 406 6.24 2.80 -11.41
C PRO A 406 7.47 2.00 -10.96
N LEU A 407 7.48 1.60 -9.69
CA LEU A 407 8.47 0.72 -9.08
C LEU A 407 7.75 -0.51 -8.51
N LEU A 408 8.26 -1.70 -8.84
CA LEU A 408 7.83 -2.97 -8.27
C LEU A 408 9.05 -3.69 -7.66
N ILE A 409 8.93 -4.04 -6.38
CA ILE A 409 9.90 -4.87 -5.65
C ILE A 409 9.12 -6.03 -5.03
N ALA A 410 9.04 -7.16 -5.75
CA ALA A 410 8.31 -8.35 -5.34
C ALA A 410 8.86 -9.56 -6.11
N LYS A 411 8.95 -10.73 -5.47
CA LYS A 411 9.57 -11.92 -6.08
C LYS A 411 8.85 -12.43 -7.33
N ASP A 412 7.55 -12.27 -7.37
CA ASP A 412 6.63 -12.58 -8.46
C ASP A 412 5.75 -11.35 -8.73
N GLU A 413 5.79 -10.86 -9.96
CA GLU A 413 5.08 -9.67 -10.40
C GLU A 413 3.57 -9.86 -10.59
N ASP A 414 3.12 -11.11 -10.76
CA ASP A 414 1.71 -11.42 -11.01
C ASP A 414 0.91 -11.54 -9.70
N ASP A 415 1.60 -11.88 -8.59
CA ASP A 415 1.01 -12.22 -7.30
C ASP A 415 1.55 -11.35 -6.14
N THR A 416 1.56 -10.03 -6.34
CA THR A 416 2.01 -9.06 -5.32
C THR A 416 1.15 -9.07 -4.05
N LEU A 417 1.77 -8.76 -2.92
CA LEU A 417 1.16 -8.64 -1.60
C LEU A 417 0.68 -10.00 -1.03
N LEU A 418 1.59 -10.98 -1.06
CA LEU A 418 1.39 -12.29 -0.42
C LEU A 418 2.58 -12.62 0.49
N ALA A 419 2.32 -13.28 1.62
CA ALA A 419 3.32 -13.61 2.65
C ALA A 419 4.54 -14.46 2.19
N ALA A 420 4.54 -14.98 0.97
CA ALA A 420 5.65 -15.76 0.42
C ALA A 420 6.35 -15.05 -0.76
N ASN A 421 5.93 -13.81 -1.07
CA ASN A 421 6.33 -13.06 -2.25
C ASN A 421 7.33 -11.93 -1.96
N ASP A 422 8.10 -12.07 -0.88
CA ASP A 422 9.09 -11.10 -0.42
C ASP A 422 10.15 -10.81 -1.50
N GLY A 423 10.24 -9.55 -1.92
CA GLY A 423 11.17 -9.07 -2.95
C GLY A 423 12.32 -8.21 -2.41
N ILE A 424 12.41 -8.01 -1.09
CA ILE A 424 13.46 -7.22 -0.46
C ILE A 424 13.94 -7.87 0.83
N VAL A 425 15.25 -7.82 1.07
CA VAL A 425 15.91 -8.34 2.26
C VAL A 425 16.82 -7.26 2.84
N THR A 426 16.39 -6.66 3.95
CA THR A 426 17.08 -5.58 4.67
C THR A 426 16.94 -5.76 6.19
N PRO A 427 17.56 -6.80 6.79
CA PRO A 427 17.46 -7.12 8.22
C PRO A 427 17.89 -5.99 9.16
N GLN A 428 18.72 -5.05 8.70
CA GLN A 428 19.16 -3.88 9.47
C GLN A 428 18.30 -2.63 9.24
N LEU A 429 17.21 -2.72 8.47
CA LEU A 429 16.40 -1.55 8.11
C LEU A 429 15.88 -0.81 9.34
N ARG A 430 16.18 0.48 9.43
CA ARG A 430 15.66 1.39 10.47
C ARG A 430 14.64 2.37 9.88
N LYS A 431 14.92 2.90 8.69
CA LYS A 431 14.00 3.82 8.02
C LYS A 431 14.00 3.65 6.50
N MET A 432 12.80 3.57 5.95
CA MET A 432 12.52 3.73 4.52
C MET A 432 11.78 5.05 4.29
N THR A 433 12.25 5.90 3.38
CA THR A 433 11.55 7.11 2.94
C THR A 433 11.11 6.93 1.49
N ILE A 434 9.85 7.22 1.16
CA ILE A 434 9.30 7.08 -0.18
C ILE A 434 8.65 8.40 -0.59
N GLU A 435 9.05 8.95 -1.72
CA GLU A 435 8.48 10.19 -2.28
C GLU A 435 8.19 10.02 -3.78
N GLY A 436 7.23 10.80 -4.27
CA GLY A 436 6.94 10.88 -5.71
C GLY A 436 5.46 10.77 -6.06
N SER A 437 5.18 10.57 -7.35
CA SER A 437 3.84 10.60 -7.92
C SER A 437 3.44 9.31 -8.64
N ALA A 438 4.32 8.32 -8.66
CA ALA A 438 4.04 7.03 -9.25
C ALA A 438 3.63 6.01 -8.19
N THR A 439 3.04 4.91 -8.64
CA THR A 439 2.78 3.75 -7.80
C THR A 439 4.10 3.07 -7.41
N VAL A 440 4.26 2.79 -6.13
CA VAL A 440 5.37 2.01 -5.57
C VAL A 440 4.79 0.78 -4.91
N THR A 441 5.22 -0.39 -5.36
CA THR A 441 4.84 -1.68 -4.77
C THR A 441 6.09 -2.35 -4.20
N ILE A 442 6.06 -2.69 -2.91
CA ILE A 442 7.15 -3.38 -2.20
C ILE A 442 6.55 -4.50 -1.38
N ASP A 443 7.08 -5.72 -1.49
CA ASP A 443 6.60 -6.86 -0.71
C ASP A 443 7.76 -7.47 0.09
N GLY A 444 7.49 -7.84 1.35
CA GLY A 444 8.45 -8.52 2.22
C GLY A 444 9.29 -7.64 3.14
N ILE A 445 8.81 -6.45 3.52
CA ILE A 445 9.51 -5.68 4.56
C ILE A 445 9.39 -6.39 5.91
N ASP A 446 10.51 -6.61 6.58
CA ASP A 446 10.57 -7.17 7.93
C ASP A 446 10.78 -6.04 8.95
N ALA A 447 9.88 -5.90 9.92
CA ALA A 447 10.04 -4.96 11.03
C ALA A 447 10.94 -5.51 12.15
N HIS A 448 11.43 -6.75 12.04
CA HIS A 448 12.37 -7.32 12.98
C HIS A 448 13.80 -6.85 12.67
N TYR A 449 14.36 -6.04 13.56
CA TYR A 449 15.75 -5.58 13.48
C TYR A 449 16.71 -6.69 13.95
N GLU A 450 17.51 -7.24 13.04
CA GLU A 450 18.60 -8.16 13.39
C GLU A 450 19.94 -7.43 13.48
N THR A 451 20.61 -7.51 14.63
CA THR A 451 22.02 -7.08 14.73
C THR A 451 22.94 -8.17 14.19
N PHE A 452 23.80 -7.83 13.24
CA PHE A 452 24.72 -8.77 12.61
C PHE A 452 25.98 -9.01 13.48
N ASP A 453 25.94 -9.90 14.49
CA ASP A 453 27.17 -10.38 15.14
C ASP A 453 27.74 -11.61 14.40
N SER A 454 28.63 -11.34 13.46
CA SER A 454 29.43 -12.34 12.71
C SER A 454 30.24 -13.34 13.55
N ASN A 455 30.42 -13.15 14.86
CA ASN A 455 31.13 -14.09 15.75
C ASN A 455 30.22 -14.82 16.76
N ALA A 456 28.92 -14.51 16.79
CA ALA A 456 27.98 -15.15 17.69
C ALA A 456 26.88 -15.85 16.90
N LYS A 457 26.87 -17.18 17.01
CA LYS A 457 25.73 -18.06 16.80
C LYS A 457 24.44 -17.37 17.27
N ALA A 458 23.70 -16.69 16.39
CA ALA A 458 22.41 -16.03 16.65
C ALA A 458 22.19 -15.77 18.14
N VAL A 459 23.08 -14.95 18.74
CA VAL A 459 22.80 -14.48 20.08
C VAL A 459 21.81 -13.37 19.83
N LEU A 460 20.52 -13.67 20.02
CA LEU A 460 19.56 -12.65 20.36
C LEU A 460 20.20 -11.85 21.50
N ASP A 461 20.83 -10.71 21.20
CA ASP A 461 21.25 -9.79 22.23
C ASP A 461 20.01 -9.04 22.71
N ALA A 462 19.11 -9.80 23.34
CA ALA A 462 17.96 -9.29 24.08
C ALA A 462 18.38 -8.43 25.29
N SER A 463 19.67 -8.11 25.46
CA SER A 463 20.18 -7.56 26.71
C SER A 463 20.88 -6.21 26.61
N ASN A 464 21.27 -5.70 25.43
CA ASN A 464 22.03 -4.45 25.36
C ASN A 464 21.59 -3.41 24.33
N ASP A 465 20.71 -3.72 23.37
CA ASP A 465 20.07 -2.66 22.58
C ASP A 465 18.85 -2.14 23.36
N ALA A 466 19.11 -1.18 24.24
CA ALA A 466 18.16 -0.64 25.20
C ALA A 466 17.07 0.27 24.57
N GLY A 467 16.74 0.06 23.30
CA GLY A 467 15.57 0.60 22.64
C GLY A 467 15.17 -0.32 21.51
N ALA A 468 13.97 -0.91 21.58
CA ALA A 468 13.34 -1.51 20.40
C ALA A 468 13.34 -0.44 19.30
N THR A 469 14.12 -0.65 18.23
CA THR A 469 14.20 0.31 17.13
C THR A 469 12.98 0.11 16.26
N THR A 470 11.99 1.00 16.40
CA THR A 470 10.84 1.05 15.49
C THR A 470 11.32 1.20 14.04
N VAL A 471 10.95 0.27 13.17
CA VAL A 471 11.17 0.40 11.72
C VAL A 471 10.18 1.41 11.16
N VAL A 472 10.69 2.49 10.55
CA VAL A 472 9.87 3.59 10.04
C VAL A 472 9.78 3.53 8.52
N ILE A 473 8.57 3.43 7.96
CA ILE A 473 8.28 3.60 6.53
C ILE A 473 7.52 4.91 6.35
N ASP A 474 8.15 5.89 5.71
CA ASP A 474 7.65 7.26 5.58
C ASP A 474 7.41 7.61 4.10
N GLY A 475 6.18 7.38 3.67
CA GLY A 475 5.59 7.76 2.39
C GLY A 475 4.72 9.03 2.45
N SER A 476 4.80 9.81 3.53
CA SER A 476 3.88 10.94 3.83
C SER A 476 3.79 12.03 2.75
N THR A 477 4.79 12.11 1.87
CA THR A 477 4.86 13.09 0.77
C THR A 477 4.47 12.51 -0.59
N MET A 478 4.13 11.22 -0.64
CA MET A 478 3.67 10.58 -1.86
C MET A 478 2.33 11.14 -2.33
N THR A 479 2.17 11.22 -3.64
CA THR A 479 0.91 11.57 -4.32
C THR A 479 0.41 10.44 -5.22
N GLY A 480 1.26 9.42 -5.45
CA GLY A 480 0.85 8.16 -6.05
C GLY A 480 0.61 7.12 -4.97
N ASN A 481 0.13 5.94 -5.39
CA ASN A 481 -0.24 4.87 -4.47
C ASN A 481 1.00 4.16 -3.90
N LEU A 482 1.01 3.94 -2.58
CA LEU A 482 1.93 3.04 -1.89
C LEU A 482 1.24 1.70 -1.65
N MET A 483 1.82 0.62 -2.16
CA MET A 483 1.37 -0.75 -1.92
C MET A 483 2.50 -1.49 -1.21
N ILE A 484 2.29 -1.91 0.04
CA ILE A 484 3.33 -2.52 0.85
C ILE A 484 2.86 -3.79 1.53
N GLY A 485 3.68 -4.84 1.42
CA GLY A 485 3.55 -6.09 2.16
C GLY A 485 4.61 -6.17 3.25
N ILE A 486 4.17 -6.46 4.46
CA ILE A 486 4.99 -6.46 5.68
C ILE A 486 4.98 -7.88 6.24
N ALA A 487 6.15 -8.51 6.19
CA ALA A 487 6.36 -9.89 6.63
C ALA A 487 6.07 -10.07 8.12
N ARG A 488 6.53 -9.12 8.95
CA ARG A 488 6.30 -9.09 10.40
C ARG A 488 6.09 -7.66 10.85
N GLY A 489 4.97 -7.39 11.53
CA GLY A 489 4.65 -6.08 12.11
C GLY A 489 4.93 -5.99 13.62
N SER A 490 5.43 -7.07 14.22
CA SER A 490 5.91 -7.14 15.59
C SER A 490 7.12 -8.09 15.67
N ASP A 491 8.00 -7.88 16.65
CA ASP A 491 9.16 -8.73 16.93
C ASP A 491 8.84 -10.02 17.71
N ASN A 492 7.56 -10.27 18.01
CA ASN A 492 7.09 -11.40 18.82
C ASN A 492 7.80 -11.49 20.19
N GLU A 493 8.20 -10.36 20.80
CA GLU A 493 8.63 -10.32 22.21
C GLU A 493 7.48 -10.83 23.10
N THR A 494 7.44 -12.15 23.25
CA THR A 494 6.37 -12.84 23.98
C THR A 494 6.49 -12.38 25.42
N TYR A 495 5.41 -11.77 25.93
CA TYR A 495 5.29 -11.39 27.33
C TYR A 495 5.63 -12.59 28.22
N VAL A 496 6.87 -12.64 28.72
CA VAL A 496 7.25 -13.64 29.71
C VAL A 496 6.76 -13.11 31.03
N ASP A 497 5.64 -13.66 31.49
CA ASP A 497 5.15 -13.56 32.86
C ASP A 497 6.24 -14.13 33.79
N LEU A 498 7.20 -13.27 34.15
CA LEU A 498 8.33 -13.64 34.98
C LEU A 498 7.82 -13.64 36.42
N ASP A 499 7.24 -14.78 36.80
CA ASP A 499 6.98 -15.28 38.15
C ASP A 499 7.33 -14.27 39.26
N ALA A 500 6.28 -13.77 39.94
CA ALA A 500 6.24 -12.80 41.04
C ALA A 500 7.14 -13.10 42.26
N SER A 501 8.08 -14.05 42.17
CA SER A 501 9.04 -14.41 43.21
C SER A 501 10.36 -13.62 43.19
N LEU A 502 10.61 -12.79 42.16
CA LEU A 502 11.78 -11.90 42.10
C LEU A 502 11.39 -10.45 42.38
N ALA A 503 11.08 -10.16 43.65
CA ALA A 503 11.00 -8.79 44.16
C ALA A 503 12.35 -8.08 43.94
N GLY A 504 12.47 -7.29 42.87
CA GLY A 504 13.59 -6.36 42.73
C GLY A 504 14.05 -5.91 41.35
N ASN A 505 13.49 -6.38 40.23
CA ASN A 505 13.85 -5.80 38.93
C ASN A 505 12.62 -5.50 38.04
N ASP A 506 12.54 -4.21 37.76
CA ASP A 506 11.57 -3.41 37.02
C ASP A 506 11.71 -3.65 35.50
N LEU A 507 11.33 -4.84 35.01
CA LEU A 507 11.53 -5.25 33.61
C LEU A 507 10.29 -5.82 32.94
N LEU A 508 9.10 -5.34 33.31
CA LEU A 508 7.92 -5.45 32.44
C LEU A 508 7.99 -4.30 31.44
N LYS A 509 8.70 -4.51 30.33
CA LYS A 509 8.64 -3.58 29.19
C LYS A 509 7.20 -3.66 28.65
N ILE A 510 6.45 -2.57 28.78
CA ILE A 510 5.29 -2.34 27.90
C ILE A 510 5.87 -2.35 26.49
N GLU A 511 5.27 -3.14 25.60
CA GLU A 511 5.64 -3.21 24.18
C GLU A 511 5.89 -1.79 23.64
N GLY A 512 7.02 -1.60 22.97
CA GLY A 512 7.25 -0.42 22.14
C GLY A 512 6.50 -0.59 20.81
N PRO A 513 6.31 0.48 20.03
CA PRO A 513 5.98 0.29 18.62
C PRO A 513 7.18 -0.31 17.89
N ASP A 514 6.97 -1.42 17.18
CA ASP A 514 7.98 -2.09 16.35
C ASP A 514 7.96 -1.54 14.92
N LEU A 515 6.79 -1.09 14.48
CA LEU A 515 6.56 -0.61 13.13
C LEU A 515 5.87 0.76 13.13
N ALA A 516 6.30 1.65 12.24
CA ALA A 516 5.58 2.89 11.94
C ALA A 516 5.50 3.11 10.43
N VAL A 517 4.31 2.96 9.86
CA VAL A 517 4.03 3.23 8.45
C VAL A 517 3.23 4.52 8.33
N THR A 518 3.65 5.40 7.43
CA THR A 518 2.86 6.54 6.98
C THR A 518 2.83 6.58 5.46
N SER A 519 1.67 6.60 4.81
CA SER A 519 1.55 6.73 3.36
C SER A 519 1.05 8.12 2.93
N GLY A 520 0.84 8.33 1.63
CA GLY A 520 0.68 9.65 1.02
C GLY A 520 -0.78 10.05 0.86
N THR A 521 -1.10 10.83 -0.18
CA THR A 521 -2.50 11.10 -0.55
C THR A 521 -3.01 10.16 -1.65
N GLY A 522 -2.39 8.99 -1.79
CA GLY A 522 -2.69 8.00 -2.83
C GLY A 522 -3.90 7.15 -2.45
N ASN A 523 -4.22 6.14 -3.25
CA ASN A 523 -5.04 5.03 -2.74
C ASN A 523 -4.09 3.92 -2.33
N ASP A 524 -3.79 3.87 -1.05
CA ASP A 524 -2.69 3.13 -0.47
C ASP A 524 -3.16 1.76 0.04
N ARG A 525 -2.27 0.78 0.05
CA ARG A 525 -2.56 -0.58 0.50
C ARG A 525 -1.43 -1.11 1.37
N ILE A 526 -1.75 -1.42 2.62
CA ILE A 526 -0.84 -1.97 3.61
C ILE A 526 -1.35 -3.35 4.03
N GLU A 527 -0.53 -4.37 3.82
CA GLU A 527 -0.79 -5.75 4.22
C GLU A 527 0.26 -6.18 5.24
N VAL A 528 -0.15 -6.50 6.45
CA VAL A 528 0.69 -7.08 7.50
C VAL A 528 0.33 -8.56 7.63
N TYR A 529 1.29 -9.44 7.35
CA TYR A 529 1.04 -10.89 7.30
C TYR A 529 1.11 -11.60 8.66
N GLY A 530 1.35 -10.84 9.73
CA GLY A 530 1.37 -11.32 11.11
C GLY A 530 0.72 -10.31 12.05
N GLU A 531 1.11 -10.38 13.33
CA GLU A 531 0.67 -9.43 14.36
C GLU A 531 1.26 -8.04 14.09
N LEU A 532 0.54 -7.00 14.49
CA LEU A 532 0.96 -5.61 14.40
C LEU A 532 1.14 -5.02 15.79
N ALA A 533 2.34 -4.50 16.05
CA ALA A 533 2.65 -3.66 17.20
C ALA A 533 3.22 -2.33 16.69
N GLY A 534 2.36 -1.33 16.50
CA GLY A 534 2.82 -0.04 15.98
C GLY A 534 1.77 0.81 15.28
N THR A 535 2.20 1.75 14.45
CA THR A 535 1.29 2.72 13.81
C THR A 535 1.22 2.51 12.30
N VAL A 536 0.01 2.58 11.74
CA VAL A 536 -0.23 2.67 10.30
C VAL A 536 -1.10 3.92 10.05
N THR A 537 -0.58 4.87 9.29
CA THR A 537 -1.32 6.09 8.90
C THR A 537 -1.37 6.21 7.39
N THR A 538 -2.55 6.29 6.77
CA THR A 538 -2.65 6.38 5.30
C THR A 538 -3.01 7.75 4.74
N ASN A 539 -3.30 8.72 5.59
CA ASN A 539 -3.70 10.08 5.19
C ASN A 539 -4.93 10.06 4.25
N ALA A 540 -5.04 10.95 3.27
CA ALA A 540 -6.27 11.02 2.46
C ALA A 540 -6.19 10.08 1.26
N GLY A 541 -7.21 9.28 1.01
CA GLY A 541 -7.14 8.22 0.01
C GLY A 541 -8.36 7.33 0.09
N ASN A 542 -8.53 6.41 -0.86
CA ASN A 542 -9.37 5.24 -0.61
C ASN A 542 -8.43 4.10 -0.26
N ASP A 543 -8.17 3.93 1.02
CA ASP A 543 -7.06 3.13 1.52
C ASP A 543 -7.50 1.76 2.00
N TYR A 544 -6.56 0.83 2.01
CA TYR A 544 -6.79 -0.54 2.43
C TYR A 544 -5.71 -0.96 3.42
N VAL A 545 -6.12 -1.32 4.64
CA VAL A 545 -5.23 -1.87 5.67
C VAL A 545 -5.73 -3.25 6.08
N SER A 546 -4.83 -4.22 6.12
CA SER A 546 -5.15 -5.60 6.50
C SER A 546 -4.05 -6.16 7.38
N VAL A 547 -4.43 -6.70 8.54
CA VAL A 547 -3.54 -7.34 9.51
C VAL A 547 -4.04 -8.76 9.76
N ASN A 548 -3.29 -9.76 9.27
CA ASN A 548 -3.72 -11.16 9.25
C ASN A 548 -2.85 -12.04 10.15
N THR A 549 -3.44 -12.83 11.05
CA THR A 549 -2.74 -13.75 11.97
C THR A 549 -2.63 -15.20 11.48
N GLY A 550 -2.97 -15.49 10.21
CA GLY A 550 -3.01 -16.88 9.74
C GLY A 550 -2.83 -17.05 8.24
N ALA A 551 -1.89 -17.95 7.90
CA ALA A 551 -1.39 -18.26 6.56
C ALA A 551 -2.47 -18.63 5.52
N ASP A 552 -2.14 -18.25 4.27
CA ASP A 552 -2.77 -18.61 2.98
C ASP A 552 -3.74 -17.55 2.40
N SER A 553 -3.15 -16.58 1.71
CA SER A 553 -3.78 -15.44 1.03
C SER A 553 -4.50 -15.80 -0.29
N ASP A 554 -4.76 -17.07 -0.59
CA ASP A 554 -5.45 -17.47 -1.84
C ASP A 554 -6.99 -17.34 -1.77
N THR A 555 -7.57 -17.18 -0.57
CA THR A 555 -9.01 -16.88 -0.44
C THR A 555 -9.23 -15.49 0.16
N LYS A 556 -9.27 -14.47 -0.70
CA LYS A 556 -9.68 -13.07 -0.44
C LYS A 556 -11.14 -12.91 0.04
N THR A 557 -11.69 -13.86 0.78
CA THR A 557 -12.97 -13.72 1.48
C THR A 557 -12.70 -13.32 2.93
N THR A 558 -12.07 -12.14 3.08
CA THR A 558 -11.53 -11.52 4.29
C THR A 558 -12.56 -11.30 5.42
N ALA A 559 -13.86 -11.42 5.13
CA ALA A 559 -14.92 -11.18 6.11
C ALA A 559 -15.24 -12.37 7.04
N SER A 560 -14.94 -13.62 6.63
CA SER A 560 -15.35 -14.80 7.43
C SER A 560 -14.33 -15.24 8.48
N TYR A 561 -13.06 -14.85 8.37
CA TYR A 561 -12.02 -15.24 9.33
C TYR A 561 -11.94 -14.26 10.52
N ALA A 562 -12.05 -12.95 10.29
CA ALA A 562 -11.99 -11.93 11.34
C ALA A 562 -13.11 -12.10 12.40
N MET A 563 -14.34 -12.42 11.98
CA MET A 563 -15.50 -12.53 12.88
C MET A 563 -15.60 -13.88 13.63
N ASN A 564 -14.63 -14.78 13.51
CA ASN A 564 -14.70 -16.15 14.07
C ASN A 564 -13.68 -16.42 15.19
N ALA A 565 -12.88 -15.44 15.57
CA ALA A 565 -11.89 -15.58 16.64
C ALA A 565 -12.54 -15.33 18.01
N THR A 566 -13.32 -16.28 18.52
CA THR A 566 -13.88 -16.24 19.89
C THR A 566 -12.96 -16.90 20.93
N GLY A 567 -11.70 -17.19 20.57
CA GLY A 567 -10.69 -17.67 21.51
C GLY A 567 -9.59 -18.47 20.81
N GLU A 568 -8.35 -18.18 21.17
CA GLU A 568 -7.16 -19.04 21.01
C GLU A 568 -6.29 -19.01 19.73
N THR A 569 -6.42 -18.07 18.79
CA THR A 569 -5.41 -17.95 17.71
C THR A 569 -4.96 -16.51 17.44
N GLY A 570 -3.98 -16.05 18.21
CA GLY A 570 -3.08 -14.92 17.89
C GLY A 570 -3.69 -13.53 18.05
N ASP A 571 -2.98 -12.66 18.74
CA ASP A 571 -3.34 -11.26 18.96
C ASP A 571 -3.03 -10.48 17.68
N ALA A 572 -4.04 -10.05 16.92
CA ALA A 572 -3.75 -9.39 15.64
C ALA A 572 -3.21 -7.97 15.81
N LEU A 573 -3.87 -7.16 16.64
CA LEU A 573 -3.41 -5.81 16.97
C LEU A 573 -3.04 -5.75 18.45
N HIS A 574 -1.78 -5.44 18.74
CA HIS A 574 -1.28 -5.23 20.09
C HIS A 574 -1.81 -3.93 20.69
N GLY A 575 -1.78 -3.78 22.02
CA GLY A 575 -2.32 -2.60 22.70
C GLY A 575 -1.63 -1.27 22.37
N VAL A 576 -0.45 -1.30 21.75
CA VAL A 576 0.25 -0.12 21.24
C VAL A 576 -0.19 0.33 19.85
N THR A 577 -1.09 -0.42 19.22
CA THR A 577 -1.42 -0.27 17.81
C THR A 577 -2.32 0.91 17.53
N SER A 578 -2.02 1.67 16.48
CA SER A 578 -2.91 2.70 15.96
C SER A 578 -2.98 2.63 14.43
N ILE A 579 -4.17 2.36 13.89
CA ILE A 579 -4.46 2.46 12.47
C ILE A 579 -5.30 3.73 12.26
N ASP A 580 -4.81 4.64 11.42
CA ASP A 580 -5.48 5.90 11.05
C ASP A 580 -5.50 6.06 9.52
N THR A 581 -6.64 5.79 8.88
CA THR A 581 -6.73 5.86 7.41
C THR A 581 -7.18 7.22 6.87
N GLY A 582 -7.37 8.21 7.73
CA GLY A 582 -7.53 9.61 7.31
C GLY A 582 -8.87 9.96 6.68
N ALA A 583 -8.98 10.11 5.37
CA ALA A 583 -10.25 10.53 4.76
C ALA A 583 -10.38 10.01 3.32
N GLY A 584 -11.58 9.56 2.99
CA GLY A 584 -11.93 8.85 1.78
C GLY A 584 -12.54 7.49 2.13
N ASN A 585 -12.89 6.67 1.14
CA ASN A 585 -13.63 5.44 1.44
C ASN A 585 -12.64 4.31 1.74
N ASP A 586 -12.41 4.07 3.03
CA ASP A 586 -11.34 3.22 3.51
C ASP A 586 -11.83 1.82 3.88
N THR A 587 -10.90 0.89 3.96
CA THR A 587 -11.17 -0.48 4.37
C THR A 587 -10.10 -1.01 5.31
N VAL A 588 -10.51 -1.39 6.52
CA VAL A 588 -9.64 -1.99 7.52
C VAL A 588 -10.13 -3.40 7.88
N PHE A 589 -9.24 -4.38 7.75
CA PHE A 589 -9.45 -5.75 8.22
C PHE A 589 -8.39 -6.12 9.26
N ALA A 590 -8.81 -6.59 10.44
CA ALA A 590 -7.90 -7.12 11.44
C ALA A 590 -8.51 -8.31 12.18
N GLY A 591 -7.70 -9.05 12.92
CA GLY A 591 -8.19 -10.00 13.93
C GLY A 591 -8.63 -9.28 15.21
N ALA A 592 -8.34 -9.86 16.37
CA ALA A 592 -8.66 -9.24 17.66
C ALA A 592 -7.84 -7.96 17.91
N MET A 593 -8.46 -6.99 18.58
CA MET A 593 -7.85 -5.73 19.02
C MET A 593 -7.60 -5.81 20.52
N ASN A 594 -6.36 -5.64 20.96
CA ASN A 594 -6.00 -5.81 22.36
C ASN A 594 -5.71 -4.51 23.09
N ALA A 595 -5.67 -4.61 24.41
CA ALA A 595 -5.14 -3.61 25.30
C ALA A 595 -4.06 -4.24 26.17
N VAL A 596 -3.09 -3.45 26.59
CA VAL A 596 -1.99 -3.84 27.46
C VAL A 596 -1.91 -2.86 28.62
N ALA A 597 -1.69 -3.38 29.82
CA ALA A 597 -1.47 -2.61 31.04
C ALA A 597 -0.41 -3.32 31.89
N ASP A 598 0.26 -2.59 32.78
CA ASP A 598 1.20 -3.21 33.71
C ASP A 598 0.45 -3.87 34.88
N LEU A 599 0.89 -5.08 35.27
CA LEU A 599 0.41 -5.71 36.50
C LEU A 599 1.34 -5.31 37.66
N GLU A 600 0.79 -4.61 38.64
CA GLU A 600 1.35 -4.43 40.00
C GLU A 600 2.80 -3.92 40.10
N GLY A 601 3.09 -2.75 39.54
CA GLY A 601 4.28 -1.99 39.93
C GLY A 601 4.06 -1.23 41.25
N ALA A 602 4.98 -1.34 42.22
CA ALA A 602 4.96 -0.58 43.50
C ALA A 602 5.12 0.97 43.33
N ARG A 603 4.84 1.51 42.14
CA ARG A 603 4.95 2.91 41.75
C ARG A 603 3.91 3.37 40.71
N ASN A 604 2.96 2.51 40.32
CA ASN A 604 1.89 2.94 39.43
C ASN A 604 0.97 3.91 40.19
N SER A 605 1.18 5.21 39.92
CA SER A 605 0.48 6.33 40.56
C SER A 605 -0.40 7.09 39.57
N THR A 606 -0.51 6.61 38.33
CA THR A 606 -1.22 7.24 37.20
C THR A 606 -1.69 6.19 36.21
N TYR A 607 -2.91 6.31 35.69
CA TYR A 607 -3.51 5.39 34.69
C TYR A 607 -2.98 5.59 33.25
N THR A 608 -1.71 5.97 33.09
CA THR A 608 -1.13 6.31 31.77
C THR A 608 -0.47 5.12 31.08
N ASP A 609 -0.31 4.03 31.81
CA ASP A 609 0.49 2.89 31.38
C ASP A 609 -0.38 1.89 30.59
N ALA A 610 -1.70 1.91 30.80
CA ALA A 610 -2.68 1.28 29.92
C ALA A 610 -2.66 1.87 28.51
N LYS A 611 -2.42 1.01 27.51
CA LYS A 611 -2.55 1.32 26.08
C LYS A 611 -3.55 0.35 25.46
N ALA A 612 -4.28 0.82 24.45
CA ALA A 612 -5.16 -0.05 23.69
C ALA A 612 -5.12 0.24 22.20
N ALA A 613 -5.32 -0.80 21.41
CA ALA A 613 -5.38 -0.72 19.97
C ALA A 613 -6.51 0.23 19.53
N SER A 614 -6.26 1.04 18.52
CA SER A 614 -7.26 1.93 17.95
C SER A 614 -7.29 1.87 16.43
N ILE A 615 -8.50 1.92 15.86
CA ILE A 615 -8.75 2.12 14.43
C ILE A 615 -9.56 3.41 14.28
N SER A 616 -9.08 4.31 13.41
CA SER A 616 -9.75 5.51 12.98
C SER A 616 -9.75 5.56 11.45
N THR A 617 -10.89 5.76 10.80
CA THR A 617 -10.95 5.85 9.32
C THR A 617 -11.34 7.24 8.81
N GLY A 618 -11.95 8.08 9.66
CA GLY A 618 -12.19 9.50 9.41
C GLY A 618 -13.39 9.78 8.52
N ASP A 619 -13.36 10.71 7.57
CA ASP A 619 -14.57 11.01 6.78
C ASP A 619 -14.60 10.18 5.48
N GLY A 620 -15.65 9.41 5.23
CA GLY A 620 -15.81 8.56 4.04
C GLY A 620 -16.87 7.47 4.23
N ASP A 621 -17.27 6.75 3.16
CA ASP A 621 -18.07 5.53 3.36
C ASP A 621 -17.11 4.37 3.67
N ASP A 622 -16.84 4.13 4.95
CA ASP A 622 -15.77 3.26 5.41
C ASP A 622 -16.21 1.84 5.72
N LYS A 623 -15.25 0.92 5.72
CA LYS A 623 -15.48 -0.47 6.11
C LYS A 623 -14.44 -0.97 7.10
N VAL A 624 -14.88 -1.25 8.33
CA VAL A 624 -14.03 -1.85 9.36
C VAL A 624 -14.55 -3.23 9.71
N THR A 625 -13.68 -4.24 9.73
CA THR A 625 -14.03 -5.58 10.20
C THR A 625 -12.92 -6.15 11.07
N VAL A 626 -13.23 -6.38 12.34
CA VAL A 626 -12.29 -6.89 13.35
C VAL A 626 -12.85 -8.13 14.06
N GLY A 627 -12.02 -8.76 14.89
CA GLY A 627 -12.43 -9.81 15.83
C GLY A 627 -13.02 -9.23 17.11
N ALA A 628 -12.55 -9.72 18.27
CA ALA A 628 -12.91 -9.18 19.58
C ALA A 628 -12.19 -7.85 19.85
N ILE A 629 -12.88 -6.90 20.45
CA ILE A 629 -12.32 -5.65 20.98
C ILE A 629 -12.12 -5.85 22.48
N ASN A 630 -10.88 -6.08 22.89
CA ASN A 630 -10.52 -6.46 24.26
C ASN A 630 -10.09 -5.25 25.10
N SER A 631 -10.00 -5.45 26.40
CA SER A 631 -9.58 -4.46 27.39
C SER A 631 -8.52 -4.99 28.34
N ALA A 632 -7.85 -4.08 29.04
CA ALA A 632 -6.85 -4.37 30.05
C ALA A 632 -7.07 -3.51 31.29
N ASN A 633 -6.67 -4.06 32.44
CA ASN A 633 -6.90 -3.47 33.76
C ASN A 633 -5.58 -2.90 34.30
N ASP A 634 -5.56 -1.59 34.53
CA ASP A 634 -4.45 -0.84 35.11
C ASP A 634 -4.74 -0.53 36.58
N TRP A 635 -3.89 -1.03 37.47
CA TRP A 635 -4.06 -0.93 38.92
C TRP A 635 -3.21 0.19 39.52
N SER A 636 -3.84 1.25 40.01
CA SER A 636 -3.12 2.26 40.79
C SER A 636 -3.08 1.86 42.26
N ASN A 637 -1.87 1.81 42.83
CA ASN A 637 -1.67 1.61 44.26
C ASN A 637 -1.46 2.97 44.94
N GLU A 638 -2.56 3.62 45.37
CA GLU A 638 -2.49 4.90 46.07
C GLU A 638 -1.71 4.80 47.41
N ASN A 639 -1.56 3.58 47.97
CA ASN A 639 -0.85 3.33 49.22
C ASN A 639 -0.16 1.94 49.28
N LEU A 640 1.16 1.94 49.06
CA LEU A 640 2.04 0.76 49.03
C LEU A 640 2.05 -0.12 50.31
N ASP A 641 1.43 0.33 51.40
CA ASP A 641 1.52 -0.29 52.73
C ASP A 641 0.36 -1.25 53.06
N SER A 642 -0.68 -1.33 52.23
CA SER A 642 -1.79 -2.27 52.43
C SER A 642 -2.29 -2.84 51.12
N ALA A 643 -2.00 -4.12 50.88
CA ALA A 643 -2.73 -4.86 49.87
C ALA A 643 -4.24 -4.81 50.21
N GLN A 644 -5.05 -4.27 49.28
CA GLN A 644 -6.44 -4.66 48.98
C GLN A 644 -7.61 -3.69 49.31
N TRP A 645 -7.46 -2.51 49.95
CA TRP A 645 -8.66 -1.77 50.43
C TRP A 645 -8.92 -0.37 49.85
N ASP A 646 -7.93 0.31 49.27
CA ASP A 646 -8.05 1.62 48.62
C ASP A 646 -7.59 1.64 47.16
N ASP A 647 -7.23 0.47 46.62
CA ASP A 647 -6.79 0.30 45.23
C ASP A 647 -7.91 0.63 44.24
N LYS A 648 -7.56 1.41 43.21
CA LYS A 648 -8.44 1.77 42.10
C LYS A 648 -7.96 1.10 40.82
N ILE A 649 -8.92 0.72 39.98
CA ILE A 649 -8.65 0.12 38.67
C ILE A 649 -9.11 1.09 37.59
N PHE A 650 -8.32 1.25 36.55
CA PHE A 650 -8.74 1.84 35.29
C PHE A 650 -8.81 0.74 34.23
N ILE A 651 -9.95 0.61 33.56
CA ILE A 651 -10.11 -0.35 32.47
C ILE A 651 -10.00 0.42 31.15
N LYS A 652 -9.08 -0.02 30.29
CA LYS A 652 -8.88 0.56 28.96
C LYS A 652 -9.22 -0.48 27.90
N GLY A 653 -10.26 -0.22 27.13
CA GLY A 653 -10.59 -1.00 25.95
C GLY A 653 -10.02 -0.42 24.66
N ALA A 654 -9.86 -1.31 23.68
CA ALA A 654 -9.59 -0.93 22.29
C ALA A 654 -10.78 -0.19 21.66
N SER A 655 -10.54 0.55 20.57
CA SER A 655 -11.59 1.42 20.00
C SER A 655 -11.62 1.49 18.48
N ILE A 656 -12.81 1.67 17.92
CA ILE A 656 -13.06 1.95 16.49
C ILE A 656 -13.79 3.29 16.36
N SER A 657 -13.39 4.11 15.38
CA SER A 657 -14.06 5.35 15.00
C SER A 657 -14.07 5.50 13.47
N THR A 658 -15.24 5.50 12.83
CA THR A 658 -15.35 5.64 11.36
C THR A 658 -15.79 7.01 10.87
N GLY A 659 -16.03 7.98 11.76
CA GLY A 659 -16.20 9.39 11.40
C GLY A 659 -17.51 9.69 10.66
N ALA A 660 -17.47 10.25 9.46
CA ALA A 660 -18.70 10.68 8.77
C ALA A 660 -18.81 10.07 7.38
N GLY A 661 -19.94 9.44 7.10
CA GLY A 661 -20.26 8.74 5.86
C GLY A 661 -21.19 7.56 6.16
N ASN A 662 -21.48 6.70 5.18
CA ASN A 662 -22.30 5.51 5.44
C ASN A 662 -21.36 4.32 5.68
N ASP A 663 -21.05 4.10 6.95
CA ASP A 663 -20.01 3.18 7.37
C ASP A 663 -20.53 1.76 7.56
N THR A 664 -19.64 0.78 7.40
CA THR A 664 -19.92 -0.62 7.68
C THR A 664 -18.93 -1.16 8.69
N ILE A 665 -19.40 -1.46 9.89
CA ILE A 665 -18.57 -1.98 10.99
C ILE A 665 -18.97 -3.42 11.31
N GLY A 666 -17.98 -4.30 11.40
CA GLY A 666 -18.15 -5.67 11.89
C GLY A 666 -17.15 -6.04 12.99
N PHE A 667 -17.63 -6.69 14.05
CA PHE A 667 -16.80 -7.20 15.14
C PHE A 667 -17.43 -8.45 15.76
N ALA A 668 -16.68 -9.15 16.61
CA ALA A 668 -17.16 -10.32 17.36
C ALA A 668 -17.78 -9.94 18.72
N SER A 669 -17.09 -9.12 19.51
CA SER A 669 -17.52 -8.65 20.82
C SER A 669 -16.74 -7.39 21.23
N VAL A 670 -17.28 -6.65 22.20
CA VAL A 670 -16.68 -5.44 22.78
C VAL A 670 -16.62 -5.63 24.30
N ALA A 671 -15.39 -5.63 24.83
CA ALA A 671 -15.11 -5.66 26.26
C ALA A 671 -15.40 -4.30 26.90
N GLU A 672 -15.43 -4.29 28.23
CA GLU A 672 -15.58 -3.07 29.04
C GLU A 672 -14.51 -2.02 28.72
N GLY A 673 -14.91 -0.75 28.73
CA GLY A 673 -14.05 0.36 28.32
C GLY A 673 -13.75 0.38 26.80
N GLY A 674 -14.23 -0.62 26.05
CA GLY A 674 -14.16 -0.68 24.60
C GLY A 674 -15.24 0.19 23.96
N VAL A 675 -14.88 0.88 22.88
CA VAL A 675 -15.75 1.86 22.21
C VAL A 675 -15.80 1.62 20.71
N VAL A 676 -17.00 1.58 20.15
CA VAL A 676 -17.23 1.59 18.71
C VAL A 676 -18.05 2.83 18.36
N SER A 677 -17.55 3.66 17.46
CA SER A 677 -18.24 4.85 16.96
C SER A 677 -18.34 4.77 15.44
N ALA A 678 -19.56 4.81 14.89
CA ALA A 678 -19.78 4.90 13.45
C ALA A 678 -19.77 6.38 13.01
N GLY A 679 -20.59 7.20 13.66
CA GLY A 679 -20.47 8.66 13.60
C GLY A 679 -21.64 9.28 12.84
N ALA A 680 -21.45 9.98 11.73
CA ALA A 680 -22.58 10.63 11.05
C ALA A 680 -22.84 10.06 9.66
N GLY A 681 -24.01 9.47 9.44
CA GLY A 681 -24.49 8.95 8.17
C GLY A 681 -25.44 7.79 8.36
N ASN A 682 -25.69 6.95 7.33
CA ASN A 682 -26.56 5.78 7.53
C ASN A 682 -25.67 4.54 7.67
N ASP A 683 -25.35 4.22 8.91
CA ASP A 683 -24.33 3.26 9.25
C ASP A 683 -24.89 1.85 9.41
N SER A 684 -24.05 0.86 9.18
CA SER A 684 -24.39 -0.56 9.26
C SER A 684 -23.42 -1.28 10.20
N VAL A 685 -23.90 -1.62 11.39
CA VAL A 685 -23.15 -2.43 12.35
C VAL A 685 -23.63 -3.87 12.25
N ALA A 686 -22.73 -4.81 11.96
CA ALA A 686 -23.06 -6.21 11.80
C ALA A 686 -22.23 -7.11 12.74
N VAL A 687 -22.89 -7.95 13.53
CA VAL A 687 -22.25 -8.90 14.45
C VAL A 687 -22.77 -10.30 14.17
N ARG A 688 -21.85 -11.26 14.11
CA ARG A 688 -22.17 -12.67 13.90
C ARG A 688 -22.06 -13.44 15.22
N LEU A 689 -23.14 -14.11 15.63
CA LEU A 689 -23.20 -14.88 16.88
C LEU A 689 -22.79 -16.33 16.57
N ASN A 690 -21.57 -16.73 16.97
CA ASN A 690 -20.96 -18.02 16.60
C ASN A 690 -20.70 -18.98 17.78
N SER A 691 -20.55 -18.45 19.00
CA SER A 691 -20.34 -19.21 20.23
C SER A 691 -20.88 -18.40 21.41
N SER A 692 -21.46 -19.04 22.42
CA SER A 692 -22.06 -18.35 23.58
C SER A 692 -21.16 -17.22 24.09
N ALA A 693 -21.67 -16.00 23.98
CA ALA A 693 -20.91 -14.80 24.26
C ALA A 693 -21.82 -13.65 24.69
N THR A 694 -21.22 -12.72 25.40
CA THR A 694 -21.75 -11.37 25.60
C THR A 694 -21.13 -10.46 24.54
N ILE A 695 -21.96 -9.79 23.74
CA ILE A 695 -21.47 -8.94 22.63
C ILE A 695 -20.96 -7.60 23.16
N PHE A 696 -21.75 -6.92 24.00
CA PHE A 696 -21.31 -5.73 24.72
C PHE A 696 -21.20 -6.06 26.21
N ALA A 697 -19.96 -6.15 26.68
CA ALA A 697 -19.64 -6.54 28.05
C ALA A 697 -20.19 -5.54 29.08
N ALA A 698 -20.54 -6.07 30.25
CA ALA A 698 -20.99 -5.26 31.36
C ALA A 698 -19.85 -4.50 32.01
N ASP A 699 -20.22 -3.51 32.83
CA ASP A 699 -19.32 -2.97 33.85
C ASP A 699 -18.88 -4.10 34.81
N THR A 700 -17.58 -4.21 35.11
CA THR A 700 -17.01 -5.21 36.02
C THR A 700 -17.52 -5.02 37.46
N ASP A 701 -17.94 -3.81 37.84
CA ASP A 701 -18.44 -3.42 39.16
C ASP A 701 -19.94 -3.02 39.15
N ALA A 702 -20.73 -3.53 38.18
CA ALA A 702 -22.17 -3.26 37.95
C ALA A 702 -23.15 -3.31 39.16
N ASP A 703 -22.74 -3.76 40.35
CA ASP A 703 -23.64 -3.99 41.51
C ASP A 703 -23.07 -3.53 42.88
N ILE A 704 -22.22 -2.50 42.99
CA ILE A 704 -21.71 -2.03 44.30
C ILE A 704 -22.78 -1.29 45.14
N VAL A 705 -23.84 -2.00 45.52
CA VAL A 705 -24.66 -1.72 46.71
C VAL A 705 -23.96 -2.34 47.91
N THR A 706 -23.16 -1.56 48.63
CA THR A 706 -22.93 -1.91 50.04
C THR A 706 -22.81 -0.66 50.89
N LEU A 707 -23.85 -0.45 51.70
CA LEU A 707 -23.80 0.34 52.91
C LEU A 707 -22.53 -0.04 53.67
N TYR A 708 -21.71 0.97 53.95
CA TYR A 708 -20.63 0.92 54.93
C TYR A 708 -21.10 0.23 56.21
N THR A 709 -20.63 -1.00 56.45
CA THR A 709 -20.44 -1.48 57.82
C THR A 709 -18.98 -1.88 57.93
N GLU A 710 -18.26 -1.24 58.86
CA GLU A 710 -16.80 -1.30 59.07
C GLU A 710 -16.22 -2.71 59.37
N THR A 711 -16.94 -3.79 59.10
CA THR A 711 -16.58 -5.16 59.52
C THR A 711 -16.63 -6.24 58.43
N ALA A 712 -16.81 -5.91 57.15
CA ALA A 712 -16.79 -6.91 56.06
C ALA A 712 -15.40 -7.00 55.39
N THR A 713 -14.79 -8.17 55.47
CA THR A 713 -13.44 -8.51 54.97
C THR A 713 -13.56 -9.26 53.63
N ALA A 714 -13.70 -8.55 52.49
CA ALA A 714 -13.35 -8.98 51.12
C ALA A 714 -13.89 -8.02 50.02
N GLY A 715 -13.03 -7.67 49.05
CA GLY A 715 -13.34 -7.42 47.63
C GLY A 715 -14.23 -6.22 47.27
N ARG A 716 -13.69 -5.00 47.27
CA ARG A 716 -14.32 -3.84 46.62
C ARG A 716 -13.24 -3.04 45.91
N THR A 717 -13.05 -3.31 44.65
CA THR A 717 -12.28 -2.45 43.74
C THR A 717 -13.13 -1.22 43.44
N ARG A 718 -12.50 -0.06 43.26
CA ARG A 718 -13.20 1.10 42.71
C ARG A 718 -12.68 1.28 41.32
N GLU A 719 -13.44 0.82 40.34
CA GLU A 719 -13.19 1.21 38.96
C GLU A 719 -13.34 2.73 38.82
N VAL A 720 -12.40 3.33 38.12
CA VAL A 720 -12.37 4.75 37.83
C VAL A 720 -12.00 4.99 36.38
N GLY A 721 -12.58 6.03 35.79
CA GLY A 721 -12.10 6.56 34.53
C GLY A 721 -10.73 7.23 34.68
N GLN A 722 -10.16 7.65 33.56
CA GLN A 722 -8.83 8.28 33.52
C GLN A 722 -8.69 9.52 34.42
N ASP A 723 -9.78 10.23 34.72
CA ASP A 723 -9.80 11.39 35.61
C ASP A 723 -9.90 11.01 37.11
N GLY A 724 -9.87 9.71 37.43
CA GLY A 724 -9.94 9.15 38.77
C GLY A 724 -11.33 9.18 39.40
N LYS A 725 -12.37 9.54 38.63
CA LYS A 725 -13.78 9.41 39.06
C LYS A 725 -14.29 8.01 38.75
N VAL A 726 -15.27 7.57 39.53
CA VAL A 726 -15.92 6.26 39.35
C VAL A 726 -16.40 6.09 37.91
N ASP A 727 -15.93 5.02 37.26
CA ASP A 727 -16.49 4.56 35.98
C ASP A 727 -17.66 3.63 36.27
N ARG A 728 -18.65 3.66 35.38
CA ARG A 728 -19.91 2.91 35.50
C ARG A 728 -20.45 2.47 34.15
N ILE A 729 -19.65 2.59 33.10
CA ILE A 729 -20.06 2.28 31.74
C ILE A 729 -19.25 1.07 31.31
N GLY A 730 -19.95 0.02 30.88
CA GLY A 730 -19.34 -1.16 30.29
C GLY A 730 -18.83 -0.89 28.87
N ALA A 731 -19.14 -1.79 27.95
CA ALA A 731 -18.88 -1.58 26.52
C ALA A 731 -19.82 -0.54 25.92
N TRP A 732 -19.35 0.24 24.95
CA TRP A 732 -20.13 1.30 24.30
C TRP A 732 -20.11 1.22 22.77
N LEU A 733 -21.30 1.25 22.17
CA LEU A 733 -21.53 1.54 20.76
C LEU A 733 -22.25 2.89 20.60
N ASP A 734 -21.74 3.74 19.72
CA ASP A 734 -22.38 4.96 19.22
C ASP A 734 -22.52 4.87 17.70
N ALA A 735 -23.74 4.67 17.19
CA ALA A 735 -24.02 4.69 15.75
C ALA A 735 -24.02 6.14 15.23
N GLY A 736 -24.53 7.08 16.04
CA GLY A 736 -24.50 8.52 15.81
C GLY A 736 -25.66 9.07 14.98
N ASP A 737 -25.43 10.10 14.16
CA ASP A 737 -26.54 10.81 13.49
C ASP A 737 -26.87 10.15 12.13
N GLY A 738 -28.08 9.59 11.97
CA GLY A 738 -28.63 9.18 10.67
C GLY A 738 -29.67 8.08 10.76
N ASN A 739 -29.79 7.21 9.75
CA ASN A 739 -30.72 6.06 9.83
C ASN A 739 -29.90 4.78 9.84
N ASP A 740 -29.54 4.36 11.04
CA ASP A 740 -28.56 3.32 11.27
C ASP A 740 -29.21 1.95 11.36
N THR A 741 -28.45 0.93 10.99
CA THR A 741 -28.88 -0.46 11.01
C THR A 741 -27.92 -1.30 11.82
N LEU A 742 -28.39 -1.77 12.97
CA LEU A 742 -27.69 -2.69 13.85
C LEU A 742 -28.20 -4.11 13.56
N THR A 743 -27.33 -5.04 13.16
CA THR A 743 -27.73 -6.40 12.79
C THR A 743 -26.93 -7.46 13.53
N PHE A 744 -27.62 -8.23 14.37
CA PHE A 744 -27.08 -9.36 15.11
C PHE A 744 -27.64 -10.64 14.50
N THR A 745 -26.79 -11.43 13.88
CA THR A 745 -27.22 -12.66 13.21
C THR A 745 -26.47 -13.85 13.75
N GLU A 746 -27.20 -14.78 14.32
CA GLU A 746 -26.69 -16.08 14.69
C GLU A 746 -26.43 -16.95 13.47
N SER A 747 -25.31 -17.66 13.49
CA SER A 747 -25.02 -18.64 12.46
C SER A 747 -24.13 -19.74 13.01
N GLU A 748 -24.71 -20.92 13.09
CA GLU A 748 -23.96 -22.13 13.41
C GLU A 748 -23.01 -22.51 12.27
N THR A 749 -21.80 -22.96 12.63
CA THR A 749 -20.88 -23.61 11.70
C THR A 749 -20.90 -25.12 11.93
N LEU A 750 -21.00 -25.87 10.81
CA LEU A 750 -21.21 -27.33 10.72
C LEU A 750 -20.20 -28.21 11.52
N THR A 751 -19.14 -27.64 12.07
CA THR A 751 -18.07 -28.33 12.81
C THR A 751 -18.25 -28.30 14.32
N ALA A 752 -19.12 -27.44 14.88
CA ALA A 752 -19.40 -27.36 16.32
C ALA A 752 -20.43 -28.39 16.82
N LEU A 753 -21.05 -29.15 15.91
CA LEU A 753 -22.23 -30.01 16.09
C LEU A 753 -22.09 -31.23 17.04
N VAL A 754 -21.11 -31.31 17.94
CA VAL A 754 -20.84 -32.57 18.67
C VAL A 754 -20.80 -32.49 20.19
N GLU A 755 -20.53 -31.36 20.88
CA GLU A 755 -20.24 -31.48 22.32
C GLU A 755 -20.85 -30.49 23.33
N ASN A 756 -21.43 -29.35 22.98
CA ASN A 756 -21.91 -28.40 24.01
C ASN A 756 -23.31 -27.88 23.68
N GLY A 757 -24.31 -28.28 24.47
CA GLY A 757 -25.71 -27.87 24.26
C GLY A 757 -25.99 -26.41 24.59
N LEU A 758 -27.16 -25.94 24.13
CA LEU A 758 -27.76 -24.61 24.36
C LEU A 758 -26.73 -23.48 24.27
N THR A 759 -26.48 -22.96 23.06
CA THR A 759 -25.74 -21.71 22.98
C THR A 759 -26.66 -20.55 23.38
N ALA A 760 -26.22 -19.76 24.36
CA ALA A 760 -26.97 -18.59 24.82
C ALA A 760 -26.13 -17.33 24.58
N PHE A 761 -26.75 -16.32 23.96
CA PHE A 761 -26.11 -15.04 23.66
C PHE A 761 -26.74 -13.92 24.47
N THR A 762 -25.92 -12.98 24.90
CA THR A 762 -26.36 -11.69 25.42
C THR A 762 -25.84 -10.60 24.50
N ILE A 763 -26.72 -9.81 23.89
CA ILE A 763 -26.27 -8.69 23.03
C ILE A 763 -25.77 -7.57 23.93
N VAL A 764 -26.64 -6.99 24.74
CA VAL A 764 -26.30 -5.87 25.63
C VAL A 764 -26.38 -6.32 27.09
N ALA A 765 -25.22 -6.38 27.76
CA ALA A 765 -25.15 -6.68 29.18
C ALA A 765 -25.48 -5.46 30.04
N ARG A 766 -25.40 -5.61 31.37
CA ARG A 766 -25.71 -4.52 32.32
C ARG A 766 -24.70 -3.39 32.16
N ASP A 767 -25.16 -2.15 32.21
CA ASP A 767 -24.32 -0.95 32.08
C ASP A 767 -23.51 -0.79 30.78
N ALA A 768 -23.66 -1.73 29.85
CA ALA A 768 -23.26 -1.54 28.47
C ALA A 768 -24.23 -0.60 27.75
N LYS A 769 -23.72 0.23 26.85
CA LYS A 769 -24.50 1.21 26.09
C LYS A 769 -24.48 0.92 24.60
N VAL A 770 -25.66 0.92 23.99
CA VAL A 770 -25.86 0.97 22.53
C VAL A 770 -26.69 2.20 22.20
N ASP A 771 -26.09 3.14 21.49
CA ASP A 771 -26.75 4.36 21.02
C ASP A 771 -27.00 4.27 19.52
N GLY A 772 -28.27 4.32 19.11
CA GLY A 772 -28.66 4.53 17.72
C GLY A 772 -28.53 5.99 17.29
N GLY A 773 -28.38 6.92 18.25
CA GLY A 773 -28.29 8.34 17.99
C GLY A 773 -29.57 8.94 17.41
N ALA A 774 -29.45 9.74 16.36
CA ALA A 774 -30.57 10.54 15.85
C ALA A 774 -31.00 10.14 14.43
N GLY A 775 -32.13 9.45 14.30
CA GLY A 775 -32.92 9.48 13.08
C GLY A 775 -34.01 8.43 13.01
N SER A 776 -33.78 7.32 12.31
CA SER A 776 -34.76 6.23 12.17
C SER A 776 -34.01 4.92 12.16
N ASP A 777 -33.57 4.55 13.34
CA ASP A 777 -32.59 3.54 13.63
C ASP A 777 -33.27 2.19 13.86
N VAL A 778 -32.65 1.15 13.33
CA VAL A 778 -33.22 -0.20 13.26
C VAL A 778 -32.28 -1.21 13.87
N MET A 779 -32.74 -1.93 14.89
CA MET A 779 -32.05 -3.09 15.43
C MET A 779 -32.70 -4.39 14.93
N ASN A 780 -31.94 -5.21 14.21
CA ASN A 780 -32.32 -6.52 13.71
C ASN A 780 -31.61 -7.61 14.52
N VAL A 781 -32.39 -8.52 15.11
CA VAL A 781 -31.87 -9.71 15.79
C VAL A 781 -32.41 -10.93 15.07
N VAL A 782 -31.51 -11.79 14.62
CA VAL A 782 -31.82 -13.06 13.96
C VAL A 782 -31.21 -14.17 14.79
N ALA A 783 -32.05 -14.96 15.45
CA ALA A 783 -31.66 -16.06 16.33
C ALA A 783 -31.96 -17.42 15.68
N LEU A 784 -31.11 -18.39 16.01
CA LEU A 784 -31.35 -19.83 15.94
C LEU A 784 -31.55 -20.34 17.36
N ASP A 785 -30.73 -19.95 18.34
CA ASP A 785 -30.85 -20.41 19.72
C ASP A 785 -31.45 -19.31 20.64
N THR A 786 -31.04 -19.33 21.91
CA THR A 786 -31.46 -18.35 22.91
C THR A 786 -30.64 -17.07 22.81
N VAL A 787 -31.29 -15.95 22.44
CA VAL A 787 -30.70 -14.61 22.39
C VAL A 787 -31.39 -13.67 23.38
N THR A 788 -30.63 -13.16 24.34
CA THR A 788 -31.04 -12.07 25.23
C THR A 788 -30.56 -10.75 24.64
N VAL A 789 -31.47 -9.90 24.16
CA VAL A 789 -31.15 -8.59 23.58
C VAL A 789 -30.63 -7.64 24.65
N THR A 790 -31.37 -7.52 25.75
CA THR A 790 -31.01 -6.71 26.92
C THR A 790 -31.25 -7.53 28.18
N VAL A 791 -30.28 -7.52 29.10
CA VAL A 791 -30.43 -8.18 30.40
C VAL A 791 -31.39 -7.40 31.31
N SER A 792 -32.22 -8.13 32.03
CA SER A 792 -33.19 -7.54 32.96
C SER A 792 -32.52 -7.18 34.27
N THR A 793 -32.79 -6.00 34.82
CA THR A 793 -32.35 -5.64 36.17
C THR A 793 -33.51 -5.56 37.14
N ASN A 794 -33.17 -5.71 38.42
CA ASN A 794 -34.13 -5.68 39.51
C ASN A 794 -34.06 -4.32 40.22
N ALA A 795 -35.10 -3.95 40.98
CA ALA A 795 -35.17 -2.65 41.66
C ALA A 795 -34.05 -2.38 42.70
N ASN A 796 -33.20 -3.36 43.04
CA ASN A 796 -32.03 -3.15 43.89
C ASN A 796 -30.80 -2.64 43.12
N ASP A 797 -30.91 -2.49 41.80
CA ASP A 797 -29.98 -1.77 40.91
C ASP A 797 -29.98 -0.25 41.16
N GLN A 798 -30.83 0.23 42.08
CA GLN A 798 -30.82 1.61 42.53
C GLN A 798 -29.56 1.89 43.33
N ASP A 799 -28.57 2.50 42.67
CA ASP A 799 -27.46 3.10 43.37
C ASP A 799 -27.96 4.19 44.31
N THR A 800 -27.96 3.89 45.60
CA THR A 800 -28.50 4.79 46.62
C THR A 800 -27.66 6.07 46.64
N ASN A 801 -28.30 7.15 46.21
CA ASN A 801 -27.78 8.51 46.18
C ASN A 801 -27.16 8.90 47.53
N SER A 802 -25.85 8.68 47.68
CA SER A 802 -25.11 9.26 48.79
C SER A 802 -24.83 10.71 48.40
N ALA A 803 -25.54 11.63 49.05
CA ALA A 803 -25.64 13.07 48.73
C ALA A 803 -24.33 13.88 48.77
N THR A 804 -23.16 13.22 48.72
CA THR A 804 -21.83 13.83 48.81
C THR A 804 -20.96 13.62 47.58
N ASP A 805 -21.29 12.67 46.69
CA ASP A 805 -20.57 12.49 45.43
C ASP A 805 -21.45 12.93 44.26
N ALA A 806 -20.86 13.58 43.26
CA ALA A 806 -21.54 14.00 42.04
C ALA A 806 -21.80 12.77 41.14
N ILE A 807 -22.53 11.80 41.67
CA ILE A 807 -22.76 10.45 41.12
C ILE A 807 -23.50 10.58 39.79
N VAL A 808 -22.86 10.09 38.73
CA VAL A 808 -23.45 9.87 37.41
C VAL A 808 -24.59 8.87 37.59
N GLN A 809 -25.77 9.22 37.08
CA GLN A 809 -26.94 8.36 37.12
C GLN A 809 -26.63 7.08 36.35
N ASP A 810 -26.89 5.93 36.98
CA ASP A 810 -26.97 4.62 36.30
C ASP A 810 -27.78 4.76 34.99
N LEU A 811 -27.28 4.13 33.94
CA LEU A 811 -27.84 4.15 32.60
C LEU A 811 -29.12 3.31 32.61
N ASN A 812 -30.22 3.97 32.98
CA ASN A 812 -31.54 3.33 33.05
C ASN A 812 -31.95 2.68 31.70
N ALA A 813 -31.46 3.21 30.57
CA ALA A 813 -31.60 2.65 29.24
C ALA A 813 -30.24 2.22 28.67
N ASN A 814 -30.04 0.93 28.46
CA ASN A 814 -28.85 0.38 27.80
C ASN A 814 -28.91 0.53 26.27
N VAL A 815 -30.10 0.76 25.72
CA VAL A 815 -30.32 1.00 24.30
C VAL A 815 -31.05 2.33 24.12
N GLU A 816 -30.38 3.29 23.49
CA GLU A 816 -30.88 4.64 23.22
C GLU A 816 -31.02 4.86 21.70
N GLY A 817 -31.87 5.79 21.27
CA GLY A 817 -32.00 6.17 19.85
C GLY A 817 -32.70 5.16 18.93
N VAL A 818 -32.79 3.87 19.26
CA VAL A 818 -33.40 2.85 18.38
C VAL A 818 -34.93 2.98 18.29
N GLU A 819 -35.49 3.38 17.14
CA GLU A 819 -36.94 3.46 16.96
C GLU A 819 -37.63 2.13 16.63
N THR A 820 -36.95 1.21 15.93
CA THR A 820 -37.53 -0.06 15.48
C THR A 820 -36.67 -1.26 15.87
N LEU A 821 -37.27 -2.21 16.60
CA LEU A 821 -36.65 -3.50 16.94
C LEU A 821 -37.31 -4.64 16.16
N ASN A 822 -36.55 -5.32 15.31
CA ASN A 822 -36.98 -6.49 14.54
C ASN A 822 -36.36 -7.76 15.15
N LEU A 823 -37.20 -8.65 15.67
CA LEU A 823 -36.80 -9.91 16.30
C LEU A 823 -37.25 -11.08 15.43
N THR A 824 -36.30 -11.80 14.85
CA THR A 824 -36.54 -12.93 13.96
C THR A 824 -35.97 -14.21 14.55
N ILE A 825 -36.78 -15.25 14.65
CA ILE A 825 -36.29 -16.61 14.95
C ILE A 825 -36.35 -17.40 13.64
N ASN A 826 -35.18 -17.86 13.18
CA ASN A 826 -35.05 -18.66 11.98
C ASN A 826 -35.14 -20.16 12.30
N ASN A 827 -35.52 -20.92 11.27
CA ASN A 827 -35.89 -22.33 11.27
C ASN A 827 -35.19 -23.24 12.30
N GLN A 828 -36.00 -23.84 13.17
CA GLN A 828 -35.62 -24.80 14.19
C GLN A 828 -35.70 -26.24 13.68
N ILE A 829 -34.73 -26.71 12.89
CA ILE A 829 -34.70 -28.10 12.44
C ILE A 829 -33.32 -28.69 12.73
N VAL A 830 -33.28 -29.70 13.61
CA VAL A 830 -32.06 -30.45 13.91
C VAL A 830 -31.59 -31.20 12.68
N GLY A 831 -30.37 -30.93 12.25
CA GLY A 831 -29.73 -31.62 11.11
C GLY A 831 -29.50 -33.12 11.32
N ASP A 832 -29.73 -33.63 12.53
CA ASP A 832 -29.28 -34.94 13.01
C ASP A 832 -30.40 -36.01 13.16
N GLU A 833 -31.67 -35.68 12.89
CA GLU A 833 -32.76 -36.67 12.99
C GLU A 833 -32.91 -37.57 11.74
N ILE A 834 -31.81 -38.22 11.32
CA ILE A 834 -31.89 -39.38 10.42
C ILE A 834 -31.17 -40.59 11.03
N ALA A 835 -31.87 -41.25 11.95
CA ALA A 835 -31.56 -42.63 12.37
C ALA A 835 -31.81 -43.69 11.25
N GLY A 836 -31.60 -43.34 9.98
CA GLY A 836 -32.05 -44.12 8.82
C GLY A 836 -31.23 -44.04 7.52
N GLY A 837 -30.10 -43.33 7.48
CA GLY A 837 -29.17 -43.37 6.33
C GLY A 837 -29.70 -42.77 5.01
N VAL A 838 -30.65 -41.84 5.05
CA VAL A 838 -31.05 -41.05 3.87
C VAL A 838 -30.27 -39.74 3.87
N SER A 839 -29.45 -39.52 2.84
CA SER A 839 -28.69 -38.30 2.67
C SER A 839 -29.61 -37.13 2.31
N ILE A 840 -29.75 -36.15 3.21
CA ILE A 840 -30.36 -34.84 2.93
C ILE A 840 -29.61 -34.20 1.77
N ASN A 841 -30.31 -33.48 0.89
CA ASN A 841 -29.69 -32.67 -0.15
C ASN A 841 -29.06 -31.41 0.51
N LYS A 842 -27.91 -31.60 1.18
CA LYS A 842 -27.20 -30.65 2.07
C LYS A 842 -26.82 -29.29 1.44
N ALA A 843 -27.14 -29.06 0.17
CA ALA A 843 -26.75 -27.87 -0.58
C ALA A 843 -27.80 -26.74 -0.58
N LEU A 844 -29.03 -26.97 -0.08
CA LEU A 844 -30.15 -26.06 -0.34
C LEU A 844 -30.53 -25.08 0.79
N ASN A 845 -30.02 -25.20 2.02
CA ASN A 845 -30.21 -24.16 3.04
C ASN A 845 -29.32 -24.36 4.28
N LYS A 846 -28.07 -23.84 4.26
CA LYS A 846 -27.15 -23.91 5.42
C LYS A 846 -27.50 -22.89 6.53
N ASN A 847 -28.31 -21.89 6.24
CA ASN A 847 -28.69 -20.81 7.17
C ASN A 847 -30.00 -21.13 7.93
N ALA A 848 -30.44 -22.38 7.91
CA ALA A 848 -31.75 -22.80 8.40
C ALA A 848 -31.69 -24.18 9.08
N THR A 849 -30.50 -24.65 9.43
CA THR A 849 -30.29 -25.87 10.20
C THR A 849 -29.68 -25.44 11.52
N ASP A 850 -30.22 -26.00 12.59
CA ASP A 850 -29.96 -25.65 13.98
C ASP A 850 -29.50 -26.94 14.70
N ASP A 851 -28.71 -26.84 15.77
CA ASP A 851 -28.17 -27.96 16.52
C ASP A 851 -29.20 -28.61 17.47
N LEU A 852 -30.17 -27.83 17.95
CA LEU A 852 -31.24 -28.21 18.87
C LEU A 852 -32.52 -27.43 18.56
N ALA A 853 -33.43 -28.05 17.82
CA ALA A 853 -34.75 -27.51 17.46
C ALA A 853 -35.73 -27.30 18.64
N THR A 854 -35.34 -26.81 19.81
CA THR A 854 -36.28 -26.45 20.88
C THR A 854 -35.88 -25.20 21.65
N ASP A 855 -34.83 -24.50 21.23
CA ASP A 855 -34.19 -23.44 21.99
C ASP A 855 -34.21 -22.06 21.32
N GLY A 856 -34.85 -21.94 20.15
CA GLY A 856 -35.16 -20.68 19.48
C GLY A 856 -35.98 -19.76 20.37
N HIS A 857 -35.29 -18.85 21.05
CA HIS A 857 -35.87 -18.01 22.09
C HIS A 857 -35.23 -16.63 22.11
N ILE A 858 -36.01 -15.59 21.82
CA ILE A 858 -35.54 -14.20 21.99
C ILE A 858 -36.13 -13.59 23.27
N ILE A 859 -35.28 -13.00 24.10
CA ILE A 859 -35.64 -12.29 25.33
C ILE A 859 -35.23 -10.81 25.19
N ALA A 860 -36.15 -9.87 25.43
CA ALA A 860 -35.85 -8.44 25.47
C ALA A 860 -36.54 -7.75 26.66
N ASP A 861 -35.83 -6.85 27.34
CA ASP A 861 -36.39 -5.98 28.37
C ASP A 861 -36.62 -4.57 27.79
N VAL A 862 -37.89 -4.20 27.60
CA VAL A 862 -38.29 -2.97 26.90
C VAL A 862 -38.06 -1.71 27.75
N MET A 863 -37.95 -1.84 29.07
CA MET A 863 -37.57 -0.70 29.92
C MET A 863 -36.11 -0.29 29.75
N ARG A 864 -35.28 -1.17 29.19
CA ARG A 864 -33.88 -0.85 28.86
C ARG A 864 -33.73 -0.11 27.53
N PHE A 865 -34.83 0.13 26.82
CA PHE A 865 -34.88 1.03 25.67
C PHE A 865 -35.42 2.40 26.09
N ASP A 866 -34.84 3.46 25.55
CA ASP A 866 -35.30 4.82 25.78
C ASP A 866 -36.69 5.11 25.16
N ALA A 867 -37.17 6.35 25.27
CA ALA A 867 -38.47 6.74 24.74
C ALA A 867 -38.54 6.75 23.19
N SER A 868 -37.41 6.53 22.49
CA SER A 868 -37.34 6.55 21.02
C SER A 868 -37.90 5.26 20.43
N LEU A 869 -37.82 4.13 21.13
CA LEU A 869 -38.43 2.87 20.67
C LEU A 869 -39.95 3.00 20.49
N THR A 870 -40.41 2.89 19.25
CA THR A 870 -41.84 3.01 18.89
C THR A 870 -42.43 1.74 18.30
N ALA A 871 -41.62 0.80 17.80
CA ALA A 871 -42.11 -0.44 17.17
C ALA A 871 -41.23 -1.66 17.50
N ILE A 872 -41.89 -2.78 17.79
CA ILE A 872 -41.29 -4.12 17.89
C ILE A 872 -41.99 -5.03 16.87
N ASN A 873 -41.22 -5.61 15.95
CA ASN A 873 -41.71 -6.56 14.96
C ASN A 873 -41.15 -7.94 15.24
N LEU A 874 -42.03 -8.90 15.53
CA LEU A 874 -41.68 -10.29 15.77
C LEU A 874 -41.89 -11.11 14.50
N VAL A 875 -40.91 -11.93 14.14
CA VAL A 875 -40.98 -12.81 12.98
C VAL A 875 -40.58 -14.22 13.37
N SER A 876 -41.53 -15.15 13.31
CA SER A 876 -41.23 -16.58 13.31
C SER A 876 -41.15 -17.08 11.87
N ASN A 877 -39.95 -17.41 11.41
CA ASN A 877 -39.69 -17.95 10.07
C ASN A 877 -39.65 -19.49 10.08
N GLU A 878 -40.48 -20.12 10.90
CA GLU A 878 -40.64 -21.57 10.91
C GLU A 878 -41.05 -22.09 9.51
N ILE A 879 -40.36 -23.08 8.96
CA ILE A 879 -40.68 -23.63 7.64
C ILE A 879 -40.51 -25.15 7.64
N ARG A 880 -41.16 -25.85 6.70
CA ARG A 880 -40.95 -27.29 6.51
C ARG A 880 -39.71 -27.57 5.65
N MET A 881 -38.90 -28.58 6.00
CA MET A 881 -37.73 -29.01 5.20
C MET A 881 -37.99 -30.36 4.50
N GLU A 882 -37.65 -30.46 3.20
CA GLU A 882 -37.79 -31.70 2.42
C GLU A 882 -36.67 -32.70 2.77
N GLU A 883 -37.03 -33.89 3.26
CA GLU A 883 -36.08 -34.94 3.63
C GLU A 883 -35.55 -35.75 2.43
N GLY A 884 -36.20 -35.71 1.26
CA GLY A 884 -35.69 -36.36 0.05
C GLY A 884 -36.60 -36.36 -1.21
N VAL A 885 -35.99 -36.18 -2.37
CA VAL A 885 -36.62 -35.98 -3.70
C VAL A 885 -37.45 -37.17 -4.26
N GLY A 886 -37.47 -38.31 -3.56
CA GLY A 886 -38.13 -39.55 -4.03
C GLY A 886 -39.39 -39.95 -3.26
N THR A 887 -39.60 -39.37 -2.09
CA THR A 887 -40.77 -39.57 -1.22
C THR A 887 -41.03 -38.23 -0.56
N GLU A 888 -42.13 -37.55 -0.88
CA GLU A 888 -42.55 -36.28 -0.24
C GLU A 888 -42.64 -36.46 1.27
N ARG A 889 -41.52 -36.29 1.96
CA ARG A 889 -41.34 -36.31 3.41
C ARG A 889 -40.83 -34.94 3.78
N TYR A 890 -41.58 -34.27 4.65
CA TYR A 890 -41.21 -32.96 5.13
C TYR A 890 -41.22 -32.97 6.66
N GLN A 891 -40.10 -32.57 7.25
CA GLN A 891 -39.97 -32.31 8.68
C GLN A 891 -40.58 -30.93 8.99
N ALA A 892 -41.39 -30.85 10.04
CA ALA A 892 -41.88 -29.58 10.57
C ALA A 892 -40.76 -28.89 11.36
N GLY A 893 -40.77 -27.55 11.40
CA GLY A 893 -39.98 -26.81 12.39
C GLY A 893 -40.53 -27.05 13.80
N THR A 894 -39.99 -26.34 14.77
CA THR A 894 -40.49 -26.37 16.14
C THR A 894 -40.82 -24.98 16.67
N ALA A 895 -41.55 -25.00 17.78
CA ALA A 895 -42.07 -23.84 18.49
C ALA A 895 -41.00 -22.76 18.74
N THR A 896 -41.31 -21.54 18.31
CA THR A 896 -40.48 -20.35 18.60
C THR A 896 -40.98 -19.63 19.85
N THR A 897 -40.08 -19.08 20.66
CA THR A 897 -40.46 -18.33 21.87
C THR A 897 -39.97 -16.89 21.82
N PHE A 898 -40.86 -15.93 22.11
CA PHE A 898 -40.52 -14.54 22.35
C PHE A 898 -40.91 -14.16 23.78
N THR A 899 -39.97 -13.58 24.54
CA THR A 899 -40.23 -13.03 25.87
C THR A 899 -39.93 -11.53 25.88
N LEU A 900 -40.96 -10.70 25.99
CA LEU A 900 -40.82 -9.25 26.12
C LEU A 900 -41.17 -8.85 27.56
N LYS A 901 -40.16 -8.38 28.29
CA LYS A 901 -40.30 -7.90 29.66
C LYS A 901 -40.56 -6.41 29.68
N ASN A 902 -41.32 -5.97 30.68
CA ASN A 902 -41.59 -4.56 30.97
C ASN A 902 -42.07 -3.75 29.75
N MET A 903 -42.93 -4.35 28.93
CA MET A 903 -43.54 -3.74 27.75
C MET A 903 -44.22 -2.40 28.09
N ARG A 904 -44.07 -1.42 27.19
CA ARG A 904 -44.71 -0.10 27.31
C ARG A 904 -45.92 0.03 26.39
N SER A 905 -46.83 0.94 26.73
CA SER A 905 -48.07 1.19 25.97
C SER A 905 -47.92 1.95 24.67
N ASP A 906 -46.83 2.70 24.55
CA ASP A 906 -46.51 3.55 23.40
C ASP A 906 -45.78 2.79 22.27
N VAL A 907 -45.36 1.54 22.52
CA VAL A 907 -44.67 0.69 21.54
C VAL A 907 -45.68 -0.16 20.77
N ALA A 908 -45.67 -0.04 19.44
CA ALA A 908 -46.46 -0.88 18.55
C ALA A 908 -45.86 -2.29 18.46
N LEU A 909 -46.68 -3.33 18.60
CA LEU A 909 -46.24 -4.72 18.54
C LEU A 909 -46.87 -5.46 17.34
N SER A 910 -46.03 -6.08 16.51
CA SER A 910 -46.48 -6.93 15.41
C SER A 910 -45.89 -8.33 15.49
N LEU A 911 -46.61 -9.33 14.97
CA LEU A 911 -46.16 -10.71 14.85
C LEU A 911 -46.46 -11.23 13.44
N ALA A 912 -45.44 -11.62 12.70
CA ALA A 912 -45.56 -12.41 11.49
C ALA A 912 -45.07 -13.83 11.78
N ALA A 913 -45.89 -14.83 11.52
CA ALA A 913 -45.54 -16.23 11.75
C ALA A 913 -45.95 -17.11 10.58
N ASN A 914 -45.14 -18.12 10.31
CA ASN A 914 -45.48 -19.21 9.40
C ASN A 914 -46.08 -20.40 10.18
N GLU A 915 -46.86 -21.24 9.50
CA GLU A 915 -47.36 -22.51 10.03
C GLU A 915 -46.41 -23.66 9.66
N ALA A 916 -45.95 -24.44 10.64
CA ALA A 916 -45.07 -25.59 10.43
C ALA A 916 -45.82 -26.89 10.11
N THR A 917 -46.43 -26.95 8.92
CA THR A 917 -47.03 -28.22 8.46
C THR A 917 -45.99 -29.19 7.90
N GLY A 918 -45.73 -30.29 8.62
CA GLY A 918 -45.04 -31.46 8.09
C GLY A 918 -45.90 -32.26 7.08
N ILE A 919 -45.26 -33.10 6.26
CA ILE A 919 -45.97 -34.03 5.36
C ILE A 919 -45.44 -35.44 5.58
N THR A 920 -46.32 -36.35 5.97
CA THR A 920 -46.06 -37.79 5.97
C THR A 920 -47.10 -38.52 5.14
N SER A 921 -46.64 -39.35 4.19
CA SER A 921 -47.51 -40.18 3.33
C SER A 921 -48.56 -39.39 2.52
N ASN A 922 -48.13 -38.31 1.86
CA ASN A 922 -48.96 -37.46 0.98
C ASN A 922 -50.16 -36.79 1.67
N LYS A 923 -50.13 -36.66 3.00
CA LYS A 923 -51.07 -35.85 3.77
C LYS A 923 -50.31 -34.73 4.45
N ARG A 924 -50.82 -33.50 4.30
CA ARG A 924 -50.47 -32.39 5.19
C ARG A 924 -50.94 -32.78 6.57
N VAL A 925 -50.01 -32.89 7.51
CA VAL A 925 -50.32 -33.07 8.92
C VAL A 925 -49.98 -31.72 9.53
N ASP A 926 -51.01 -30.91 9.72
CA ASP A 926 -51.03 -29.97 10.85
C ASP A 926 -50.64 -30.78 12.10
N ASP A 927 -49.64 -30.32 12.84
CA ASP A 927 -49.17 -31.00 14.05
C ASP A 927 -50.29 -31.14 15.10
N ASN A 928 -51.38 -30.39 14.91
CA ASN A 928 -52.57 -30.38 15.72
C ASN A 928 -53.70 -31.36 15.30
N LEU A 929 -53.51 -32.21 14.27
CA LEU A 929 -54.59 -33.12 13.86
C LEU A 929 -54.66 -34.45 14.65
N LEU A 930 -55.73 -34.55 15.44
CA LEU A 930 -56.37 -35.75 16.00
C LEU A 930 -55.96 -37.09 15.36
N GLY A 931 -55.17 -37.88 16.09
CA GLY A 931 -54.85 -39.25 15.71
C GLY A 931 -56.09 -40.13 15.81
N VAL A 932 -56.63 -40.56 14.67
CA VAL A 932 -57.64 -41.64 14.64
C VAL A 932 -56.91 -42.96 14.81
N SER A 933 -57.07 -43.59 15.97
CA SER A 933 -56.56 -44.94 16.21
C SER A 933 -57.12 -45.91 15.17
N THR A 934 -56.25 -46.54 14.38
CA THR A 934 -56.64 -47.54 13.38
C THR A 934 -57.23 -48.81 14.01
N ALA A 935 -57.04 -49.02 15.32
CA ALA A 935 -57.56 -50.15 16.06
C ALA A 935 -58.91 -49.89 16.75
N SER A 936 -59.24 -48.63 17.08
CA SER A 936 -60.44 -48.30 17.87
C SER A 936 -61.35 -47.23 17.26
N GLY A 937 -60.94 -46.54 16.19
CA GLY A 937 -61.68 -45.42 15.62
C GLY A 937 -61.82 -44.22 16.56
N GLY A 938 -61.15 -44.25 17.71
CA GLY A 938 -61.15 -43.18 18.70
C GLY A 938 -60.26 -42.03 18.25
N LEU A 939 -60.80 -40.83 18.36
CA LEU A 939 -60.09 -39.57 18.24
C LEU A 939 -59.19 -39.39 19.46
N THR A 940 -57.87 -39.34 19.26
CA THR A 940 -56.90 -39.01 20.32
C THR A 940 -56.31 -37.65 19.99
N GLN A 941 -56.62 -36.63 20.79
CA GLN A 941 -55.95 -35.34 20.74
C GLN A 941 -54.51 -35.57 21.21
N ARG A 942 -53.53 -35.38 20.34
CA ARG A 942 -52.14 -35.18 20.78
C ARG A 942 -52.06 -33.74 21.31
N ALA A 943 -51.23 -33.51 22.32
CA ALA A 943 -51.10 -32.19 22.93
C ALA A 943 -50.80 -31.15 21.84
N SER A 944 -51.46 -29.99 21.92
CA SER A 944 -51.18 -28.84 21.05
C SER A 944 -49.68 -28.58 21.07
N ALA A 945 -49.03 -28.72 19.92
CA ALA A 945 -47.78 -28.02 19.71
C ALA A 945 -48.15 -26.55 19.46
N ASN A 946 -47.37 -25.63 20.00
CA ASN A 946 -47.56 -24.20 19.77
C ASN A 946 -46.54 -23.81 18.71
N ASP A 947 -46.92 -23.15 17.62
CA ASP A 947 -45.96 -22.61 16.65
C ASP A 947 -45.18 -21.42 17.26
N VAL A 948 -45.90 -20.58 18.02
CA VAL A 948 -45.33 -19.40 18.67
C VAL A 948 -45.79 -19.32 20.13
N THR A 949 -44.84 -19.15 21.04
CA THR A 949 -45.10 -18.75 22.43
C THR A 949 -44.66 -17.30 22.62
N LEU A 950 -45.60 -16.41 22.96
CA LEU A 950 -45.36 -15.00 23.25
C LEU A 950 -45.59 -14.74 24.75
N ASN A 951 -44.53 -14.48 25.50
CA ASN A 951 -44.59 -14.06 26.90
C ASN A 951 -44.47 -12.54 26.97
N LEU A 952 -45.47 -11.87 27.53
CA LEU A 952 -45.50 -10.42 27.72
C LEU A 952 -45.64 -10.09 29.21
N ASP A 953 -44.66 -9.35 29.74
CA ASP A 953 -44.76 -8.69 31.03
C ASP A 953 -44.89 -7.19 30.78
N TYR A 954 -45.90 -6.51 31.34
CA TYR A 954 -46.21 -5.13 30.98
C TYR A 954 -45.90 -4.14 32.10
N ALA A 955 -45.12 -3.11 31.81
CA ALA A 955 -44.79 -2.06 32.77
C ALA A 955 -45.99 -1.15 33.03
N SER A 956 -46.41 -1.00 34.30
CA SER A 956 -47.41 0.01 34.71
C SER A 956 -48.76 -0.01 33.98
N ALA A 957 -49.42 -1.18 33.86
CA ALA A 957 -50.79 -1.31 33.33
C ALA A 957 -51.87 -0.75 34.31
N ARG A 958 -51.83 0.56 34.62
CA ARG A 958 -52.62 1.23 35.67
C ARG A 958 -54.05 1.61 35.29
N GLY A 959 -54.40 1.59 34.00
CA GLY A 959 -55.72 1.95 33.49
C GLY A 959 -56.71 0.79 33.48
N THR A 960 -58.01 1.07 33.65
CA THR A 960 -59.08 0.08 33.45
C THR A 960 -59.26 -0.36 31.98
N SER A 961 -58.37 0.09 31.08
CA SER A 961 -58.49 -0.03 29.62
C SER A 961 -57.12 0.00 28.94
N ASP A 962 -56.06 -0.41 29.64
CA ASP A 962 -54.73 -0.46 29.01
C ASP A 962 -54.70 -1.63 28.04
N THR A 963 -54.48 -1.29 26.77
CA THR A 963 -54.47 -2.24 25.67
C THR A 963 -53.21 -2.12 24.86
N VAL A 964 -52.55 -3.25 24.60
CA VAL A 964 -51.59 -3.36 23.50
C VAL A 964 -52.35 -3.80 22.24
N ALA A 965 -52.05 -3.18 21.11
CA ALA A 965 -52.51 -3.67 19.81
C ALA A 965 -51.47 -4.66 19.29
N LEU A 966 -51.86 -5.92 19.09
CA LEU A 966 -51.02 -6.94 18.47
C LEU A 966 -51.50 -7.14 17.03
N SER A 967 -50.72 -6.68 16.05
CA SER A 967 -51.02 -6.93 14.64
C SER A 967 -50.42 -8.27 14.22
N ILE A 968 -51.26 -9.26 13.92
CA ILE A 968 -50.82 -10.58 13.47
C ILE A 968 -50.96 -10.69 11.95
N ASP A 969 -49.85 -10.95 11.26
CA ASP A 969 -49.83 -11.28 9.83
C ASP A 969 -49.53 -12.77 9.60
N VAL A 970 -50.54 -13.52 9.16
CA VAL A 970 -50.45 -14.94 8.79
C VAL A 970 -50.37 -15.15 7.26
N THR A 971 -50.13 -14.08 6.48
CA THR A 971 -50.27 -14.10 5.01
C THR A 971 -48.94 -14.21 4.25
N LYS A 972 -47.79 -14.26 4.94
CA LYS A 972 -46.44 -14.25 4.33
C LYS A 972 -46.19 -15.39 3.32
N ASN A 973 -47.00 -16.46 3.33
CA ASN A 973 -46.99 -17.57 2.36
C ASN A 973 -48.39 -17.92 1.78
N ALA A 974 -49.22 -16.91 1.49
CA ALA A 974 -50.63 -16.99 1.06
C ALA A 974 -50.95 -17.84 -0.20
N THR A 975 -50.82 -19.18 -0.11
CA THR A 975 -51.33 -20.09 -1.15
C THR A 975 -52.39 -21.08 -0.66
N VAL A 976 -52.60 -21.27 0.65
CA VAL A 976 -53.70 -22.07 1.22
C VAL A 976 -54.01 -21.59 2.65
N ASP A 977 -55.22 -21.84 3.16
CA ASP A 977 -55.63 -21.56 4.56
C ASP A 977 -54.56 -22.13 5.54
N GLN A 978 -53.77 -21.26 6.17
CA GLN A 978 -52.82 -21.60 7.23
C GLN A 978 -53.43 -21.15 8.57
N SER A 979 -53.41 -22.02 9.58
CA SER A 979 -53.71 -21.67 10.97
C SER A 979 -52.41 -21.68 11.76
N ILE A 980 -52.12 -20.62 12.53
CA ILE A 980 -51.01 -20.63 13.49
C ILE A 980 -51.54 -20.90 14.89
N ASP A 981 -50.81 -21.69 15.67
CA ASP A 981 -51.04 -21.92 17.09
C ASP A 981 -50.20 -20.94 17.93
N LEU A 982 -50.85 -19.89 18.40
CA LEU A 982 -50.24 -18.85 19.23
C LEU A 982 -50.64 -19.05 20.71
N THR A 983 -49.65 -19.30 21.56
CA THR A 983 -49.80 -19.17 23.02
C THR A 983 -49.35 -17.79 23.46
N ILE A 984 -50.23 -17.05 24.15
CA ILE A 984 -49.90 -15.77 24.77
C ILE A 984 -49.95 -15.93 26.28
N ASN A 985 -48.82 -15.69 26.93
CA ASN A 985 -48.72 -15.64 28.38
C ASN A 985 -48.59 -14.19 28.82
N LEU A 986 -49.45 -13.78 29.75
CA LEU A 986 -49.43 -12.45 30.36
C LEU A 986 -48.92 -12.59 31.79
N GLY A 987 -47.74 -12.05 32.07
CA GLY A 987 -47.13 -12.06 33.40
C GLY A 987 -47.29 -10.75 34.16
N ALA A 988 -46.98 -10.80 35.46
CA ALA A 988 -46.86 -9.62 36.31
C ALA A 988 -45.39 -9.14 36.28
N THR A 989 -45.16 -7.83 36.38
CA THR A 989 -43.80 -7.26 36.38
C THR A 989 -42.96 -7.83 37.52
N THR A 990 -41.73 -8.25 37.21
CA THR A 990 -40.80 -8.85 38.19
C THR A 990 -40.13 -7.82 39.12
N THR A 991 -40.41 -6.53 38.97
CA THR A 991 -39.77 -5.41 39.70
C THR A 991 -40.51 -4.96 40.97
N ASP A 992 -41.53 -5.68 41.44
CA ASP A 992 -42.26 -5.34 42.67
C ASP A 992 -41.76 -6.13 43.91
N PRO A 993 -40.87 -5.57 44.76
CA PRO A 993 -40.74 -6.05 46.12
C PRO A 993 -41.91 -5.50 46.94
N THR A 994 -42.92 -6.35 47.13
CA THR A 994 -43.98 -6.10 48.10
C THR A 994 -43.38 -5.85 49.50
N GLY A 995 -43.31 -4.58 49.89
CA GLY A 995 -43.31 -4.15 51.28
C GLY A 995 -41.97 -3.71 51.87
N THR A 996 -41.78 -2.40 52.00
CA THR A 996 -41.51 -1.77 53.31
C THR A 996 -41.94 -0.31 53.30
N THR A 997 -42.65 0.10 54.35
CA THR A 997 -43.16 1.46 54.58
C THR A 997 -42.03 2.49 54.68
N ALA A 998 -41.80 3.28 53.63
CA ALA A 998 -40.93 4.45 53.66
C ALA A 998 -41.76 5.75 53.63
N THR A 999 -42.22 6.17 54.80
CA THR A 999 -42.62 7.57 54.99
C THR A 999 -41.36 8.44 54.98
N THR A 1000 -41.35 9.48 54.14
CA THR A 1000 -40.38 10.61 54.08
C THR A 1000 -39.28 10.48 53.01
N TRP A 1001 -39.65 10.59 51.73
CA TRP A 1001 -38.74 11.08 50.69
C TRP A 1001 -39.42 12.24 49.93
N THR A 1002 -38.73 13.37 49.87
CA THR A 1002 -39.21 14.60 49.22
C THR A 1002 -39.08 14.48 47.70
N SER A 1003 -40.12 14.92 47.01
CA SER A 1003 -40.46 14.78 45.58
C SER A 1003 -39.51 15.45 44.56
N ALA A 1004 -38.20 15.26 44.66
CA ALA A 1004 -37.23 15.80 43.70
C ALA A 1004 -36.33 14.72 43.05
N LEU A 1005 -36.57 13.44 43.36
CA LEU A 1005 -35.80 12.28 42.89
C LEU A 1005 -36.75 11.26 42.24
N ALA A 1006 -37.49 11.71 41.25
CA ALA A 1006 -38.28 10.82 40.41
C ALA A 1006 -37.43 10.42 39.21
N ASN A 1007 -37.20 9.12 39.03
CA ASN A 1007 -36.75 8.53 37.77
C ASN A 1007 -37.58 9.15 36.63
N ALA A 1008 -36.96 9.66 35.57
CA ALA A 1008 -37.74 10.17 34.44
C ALA A 1008 -38.60 9.05 33.79
N ALA A 1009 -38.19 7.79 33.95
CA ALA A 1009 -38.95 6.59 33.58
C ALA A 1009 -39.80 5.96 34.73
N SER A 1010 -39.61 6.34 36.01
CA SER A 1010 -40.39 5.81 37.15
C SER A 1010 -41.05 6.88 38.05
N ALA A 1011 -41.28 8.09 37.53
CA ALA A 1011 -42.02 9.14 38.23
C ALA A 1011 -43.50 8.79 38.52
N THR A 1012 -43.96 7.62 38.10
CA THR A 1012 -45.36 7.18 38.24
C THR A 1012 -45.56 6.03 39.23
N ASP A 1013 -44.53 5.55 39.94
CA ASP A 1013 -44.68 4.36 40.78
C ASP A 1013 -45.09 4.60 42.23
N ASP A 1014 -46.41 4.72 42.48
CA ASP A 1014 -47.02 4.51 43.78
C ASP A 1014 -48.12 3.42 43.76
N ASP A 1015 -48.00 2.42 44.65
CA ASP A 1015 -49.08 1.64 45.29
C ASP A 1015 -49.37 0.14 44.95
N ASN A 1016 -50.06 -0.48 45.92
CA ASN A 1016 -49.99 -1.88 46.39
C ASN A 1016 -51.01 -2.83 45.69
N ARG A 1017 -50.97 -2.98 44.36
CA ARG A 1017 -51.93 -3.82 43.60
C ARG A 1017 -51.24 -4.86 42.72
N SER A 1018 -51.58 -6.14 42.95
CA SER A 1018 -50.85 -7.27 42.35
C SER A 1018 -51.30 -7.70 40.94
N ILE A 1019 -52.44 -7.23 40.42
CA ILE A 1019 -52.87 -7.49 39.02
C ILE A 1019 -53.85 -6.38 38.59
N GLU A 1020 -53.58 -5.75 37.45
CA GLU A 1020 -54.43 -4.72 36.83
C GLU A 1020 -54.89 -5.17 35.42
N ASN A 1021 -56.06 -4.71 34.96
CA ASN A 1021 -56.77 -5.26 33.80
C ASN A 1021 -56.07 -4.93 32.46
N PHE A 1022 -55.14 -5.78 32.03
CA PHE A 1022 -54.51 -5.74 30.71
C PHE A 1022 -55.33 -6.50 29.66
N ALA A 1023 -55.53 -5.93 28.46
CA ALA A 1023 -56.20 -6.60 27.36
C ALA A 1023 -55.45 -6.43 26.03
N ILE A 1024 -55.31 -7.49 25.25
CA ILE A 1024 -54.79 -7.43 23.88
C ILE A 1024 -55.96 -7.12 22.95
N LYS A 1025 -55.79 -6.14 22.05
CA LYS A 1025 -56.79 -5.78 21.04
C LYS A 1025 -56.51 -6.44 19.70
#